data_AF-F9QDV2-F1
#
_entry.id   AF-F9QDV2-F1
#
_cell.length_a   1.000
_cell.length_b   1.000
_cell.length_c   1.000
_cell.angle_alpha   90.00
_cell.angle_beta   90.00
_cell.angle_gamma   90.00
#
_symmetry.space_group_name_H-M   'P 1'
#
loop_
_entity.id
_entity.type
_entity.pdbx_description
1 polymer ?
#
loop_
_entity_poly.entity_id
_entity_poly.type
_entity_poly.pdbx_seq_one_letter_code
_entity_poly.pdbx_strand_id
1 'polypeptide(L)'
;MKNKLSWLLLTVSSSTLPLLTLSATTEATENNNSSGTVSPDFDQFRDVIDKKIKEFLTKIVEKKIEEYKVRSRNLLSEIDNNGDNFAEKIIESLYMQYLSNFLSKNKDEILTNYLNKGIVIVYPRIIANNKTLSEANIDYNGESYTEVKIADSDQYNYEYFIDDPDINREITVPKIVNSNKLEDINSKSDKYFSELEADFDRYFANKEDFPRLDLQSVIDKDGTVNIDKNPETNVLELTVPKNYQDWDDYIIRKIKPRFTAYDLRKNKEIEKEDVSEEEEKPEEQPILPSVPEIVPPATDSEANVDPFDAKIGQENVGRFSPYINYEFYDSINITDDAGRFNQNEEELSKFFYFNNPINTRFEYKVIKLKNVDNKLFADVKIKDTVNNKEITYESEVKKESTKKKTILEQVKIDTVNEIYLKFYDSLGLNRKIDLKKLGNTKILSNTVFNMIFESIRIYNDSSFIKEINKIISSYLIQYKDLSADALYDKVGKDKNSDFRHDIKYLLLSSHFSSYINRINFWNYLSRAYQELFNEYVSFIDTNKDVIVYNIDKIIIKNDKAKAQKAQDKEKIEKVIRALNKDINYLFGIINISNPAEIISEYDEYLSQVKRVQNQFRNISTVTSITKKLTNEDLSNSENITQRFTEAFRNLEINPVKQPKSDLFLLRILGYIILAVGILLSAITSALQIFKYKRNKNTNSKIKASLVLSWLVSALTIITSIILILIGNGGL
;
A
#
# COMPACT_ATOMS: atom_id res chain seq x y z
N MET A 1 12.35 -51.30 37.68
CA MET A 1 12.45 -50.93 36.26
C MET A 1 11.25 -50.10 35.83
N LYS A 2 11.33 -48.77 35.87
CA LYS A 2 10.52 -47.81 35.10
C LYS A 2 11.30 -46.49 35.00
N ASN A 3 11.89 -46.23 33.84
CA ASN A 3 12.51 -44.94 33.48
C ASN A 3 11.38 -43.94 33.17
N LYS A 4 11.31 -42.77 33.81
CA LYS A 4 11.97 -41.49 33.47
C LYS A 4 11.77 -41.03 32.01
N LEU A 5 10.95 -39.99 31.81
CA LEU A 5 11.45 -38.69 31.33
C LEU A 5 10.47 -37.56 31.68
N SER A 6 11.03 -36.46 32.20
CA SER A 6 10.37 -35.29 32.76
C SER A 6 10.37 -34.11 31.78
N TRP A 7 9.36 -33.25 31.93
CA TRP A 7 9.43 -31.77 31.96
C TRP A 7 10.38 -31.03 31.01
N LEU A 8 9.80 -30.12 30.21
CA LEU A 8 10.30 -28.75 30.04
C LEU A 8 9.19 -27.85 29.48
N LEU A 9 8.51 -27.15 30.40
CA LEU A 9 7.85 -25.87 30.14
C LEU A 9 8.96 -24.82 30.13
N LEU A 10 9.09 -24.05 29.04
CA LEU A 10 9.88 -22.83 29.02
C LEU A 10 8.93 -21.66 28.84
N THR A 11 8.81 -20.94 29.94
CA THR A 11 8.19 -19.63 30.13
C THR A 11 8.83 -18.59 29.22
N VAL A 12 8.03 -17.88 28.43
CA VAL A 12 8.43 -16.60 27.84
C VAL A 12 8.33 -15.54 28.93
N SER A 13 9.47 -15.17 29.48
CA SER A 13 9.62 -14.04 30.39
C SER A 13 9.38 -12.74 29.64
N SER A 14 8.27 -12.07 29.93
CA SER A 14 8.02 -10.66 29.61
C SER A 14 8.94 -9.80 30.46
N SER A 15 10.07 -9.36 29.91
CA SER A 15 10.88 -8.29 30.51
C SER A 15 10.19 -6.96 30.25
N THR A 16 9.64 -6.37 31.30
CA THR A 16 9.23 -4.96 31.34
C THR A 16 10.47 -4.09 31.17
N LEU A 17 10.52 -3.30 30.11
CA LEU A 17 11.47 -2.20 29.99
C LEU A 17 10.99 -1.04 30.87
N PRO A 18 11.88 -0.37 31.63
CA PRO A 18 11.53 0.84 32.36
C PRO A 18 11.27 1.98 31.37
N LEU A 19 10.16 2.69 31.57
CA LEU A 19 9.94 4.02 31.00
C LEU A 19 11.11 4.91 31.44
N LEU A 20 11.97 5.29 30.48
CA LEU A 20 12.85 6.43 30.63
C LEU A 20 12.03 7.68 30.34
N THR A 21 11.61 8.38 31.38
CA THR A 21 11.06 9.73 31.27
C THR A 21 12.21 10.68 30.93
N LEU A 22 12.27 11.11 29.66
CA LEU A 22 13.06 12.27 29.26
C LEU A 22 12.34 13.51 29.79
N SER A 23 12.90 14.11 30.84
CA SER A 23 12.55 15.46 31.28
C SER A 23 12.95 16.44 30.19
N ALA A 24 11.98 17.03 29.50
CA ALA A 24 12.20 18.17 28.64
C ALA A 24 12.57 19.38 29.51
N THR A 25 13.78 19.90 29.31
CA THR A 25 14.19 21.22 29.78
C THR A 25 13.35 22.28 29.08
N THR A 26 12.72 23.12 29.89
CA THR A 26 11.92 24.28 29.48
C THR A 26 12.86 25.34 28.90
N GLU A 27 12.87 25.48 27.57
CA GLU A 27 13.33 26.71 26.92
C GLU A 27 12.12 27.61 26.66
N ALA A 28 12.30 28.89 27.00
CA ALA A 28 11.26 29.89 27.09
C ALA A 28 10.62 30.18 25.72
N THR A 29 9.29 30.09 25.69
CA THR A 29 8.45 30.45 24.55
C THR A 29 8.48 31.97 24.35
N GLU A 30 9.12 32.44 23.27
CA GLU A 30 8.91 33.79 22.76
C GLU A 30 7.51 33.87 22.12
N ASN A 31 6.68 34.78 22.66
CA ASN A 31 5.34 35.10 22.15
C ASN A 31 5.43 35.76 20.76
N ASN A 32 5.20 34.98 19.69
CA ASN A 32 4.84 35.51 18.38
C ASN A 32 3.31 35.63 18.26
N ASN A 33 2.74 36.72 18.79
CA ASN A 33 1.37 37.11 18.45
C ASN A 33 1.36 37.70 17.03
N SER A 34 0.85 36.93 16.05
CA SER A 34 0.57 37.42 14.71
C SER A 34 -0.55 38.47 14.74
N SER A 35 -0.32 39.61 14.10
CA SER A 35 -1.27 40.72 14.02
C SER A 35 -2.33 40.48 12.93
N GLY A 36 -3.28 39.59 13.18
CA GLY A 36 -4.48 39.41 12.33
C GLY A 36 -5.68 40.23 12.83
N THR A 37 -6.50 40.76 11.91
CA THR A 37 -7.81 41.36 12.24
C THR A 37 -8.95 40.43 11.79
N VAL A 38 -10.03 40.34 12.57
CA VAL A 38 -11.24 39.59 12.20
C VAL A 38 -11.84 40.17 10.91
N SER A 39 -12.26 39.29 9.98
CA SER A 39 -12.90 39.70 8.74
C SER A 39 -14.18 40.52 8.98
N PRO A 40 -14.44 41.60 8.22
CA PRO A 40 -15.72 42.33 8.24
C PRO A 40 -16.92 41.44 7.91
N ASP A 41 -16.73 40.39 7.11
CA ASP A 41 -17.77 39.45 6.68
C ASP A 41 -17.92 38.23 7.60
N PHE A 42 -17.24 38.20 8.75
CA PHE A 42 -17.22 37.05 9.65
C PHE A 42 -18.62 36.55 10.02
N ASP A 43 -19.55 37.47 10.27
CA ASP A 43 -20.91 37.10 10.68
C ASP A 43 -21.68 36.33 9.57
N GLN A 44 -21.20 36.32 8.31
CA GLN A 44 -21.75 35.53 7.21
C GLN A 44 -21.19 34.09 7.16
N PHE A 45 -20.06 33.81 7.81
CA PHE A 45 -19.35 32.54 7.66
C PHE A 45 -20.20 31.35 8.11
N ARG A 46 -20.88 31.52 9.25
CA ARG A 46 -21.77 30.50 9.81
C ARG A 46 -22.86 30.09 8.83
N ASP A 47 -23.58 31.05 8.27
CA ASP A 47 -24.69 30.78 7.36
C ASP A 47 -24.22 30.07 6.08
N VAL A 48 -23.03 30.45 5.57
CA VAL A 48 -22.40 29.80 4.42
C VAL A 48 -22.04 28.35 4.74
N ILE A 49 -21.36 28.10 5.86
CA ILE A 49 -20.96 26.75 6.24
C ILE A 49 -22.16 25.86 6.61
N ASP A 50 -23.15 26.39 7.33
CA ASP A 50 -24.38 25.66 7.66
C ASP A 50 -25.12 25.23 6.39
N LYS A 51 -25.18 26.13 5.38
CA LYS A 51 -25.74 25.80 4.07
C LYS A 51 -24.94 24.72 3.37
N LYS A 52 -23.62 24.83 3.29
CA LYS A 52 -22.75 23.83 2.63
C LYS A 52 -22.84 22.45 3.28
N ILE A 53 -22.84 22.38 4.62
CA ILE A 53 -23.04 21.12 5.36
C ILE A 53 -24.38 20.51 4.98
N LYS A 54 -25.47 21.29 4.99
CA LYS A 54 -26.80 20.79 4.66
C LYS A 54 -26.91 20.30 3.22
N GLU A 55 -26.35 21.04 2.27
CA GLU A 55 -26.32 20.67 0.85
C GLU A 55 -25.50 19.39 0.63
N PHE A 56 -24.31 19.31 1.22
CA PHE A 56 -23.47 18.12 1.19
C PHE A 56 -24.19 16.90 1.75
N LEU A 57 -24.72 16.99 2.98
CA LEU A 57 -25.40 15.88 3.64
C LEU A 57 -26.65 15.44 2.86
N THR A 58 -27.43 16.38 2.31
CA THR A 58 -28.60 16.06 1.48
C THR A 58 -28.19 15.24 0.26
N LYS A 59 -27.19 15.74 -0.49
CA LYS A 59 -26.69 15.09 -1.70
C LYS A 59 -26.09 13.71 -1.41
N ILE A 60 -25.18 13.62 -0.43
CA ILE A 60 -24.43 12.38 -0.18
C ILE A 60 -25.31 11.29 0.42
N VAL A 61 -26.23 11.63 1.34
CA VAL A 61 -27.14 10.66 1.95
C VAL A 61 -28.08 10.09 0.90
N GLU A 62 -28.67 10.93 0.03
CA GLU A 62 -29.55 10.46 -1.05
C GLU A 62 -28.81 9.57 -2.06
N LYS A 63 -27.61 10.00 -2.48
CA LYS A 63 -26.74 9.23 -3.37
C LYS A 63 -26.41 7.86 -2.77
N LYS A 64 -25.94 7.81 -1.52
CA LYS A 64 -25.48 6.58 -0.87
C LYS A 64 -26.60 5.61 -0.50
N ILE A 65 -27.80 6.10 -0.20
CA ILE A 65 -28.98 5.24 -0.05
C ILE A 65 -29.20 4.38 -1.29
N GLU A 66 -29.18 4.99 -2.48
CA GLU A 66 -29.42 4.27 -3.74
C GLU A 66 -28.22 3.41 -4.13
N GLU A 67 -26.99 3.92 -4.02
CA GLU A 67 -25.78 3.16 -4.33
C GLU A 67 -25.69 1.88 -3.50
N TYR A 68 -25.98 1.93 -2.20
CA TYR A 68 -25.94 0.74 -1.34
C TYR A 68 -27.10 -0.23 -1.64
N LYS A 69 -28.28 0.26 -2.05
CA LYS A 69 -29.38 -0.61 -2.53
C LYS A 69 -29.01 -1.34 -3.82
N VAL A 70 -28.41 -0.64 -4.78
CA VAL A 70 -27.95 -1.24 -6.04
C VAL A 70 -26.84 -2.25 -5.76
N ARG A 71 -25.84 -1.88 -4.95
CA ARG A 71 -24.73 -2.75 -4.59
C ARG A 71 -25.19 -4.02 -3.87
N SER A 72 -26.11 -3.88 -2.91
CA SER A 72 -26.74 -5.02 -2.24
C SER A 72 -27.40 -5.99 -3.23
N ARG A 73 -28.17 -5.48 -4.19
CA ARG A 73 -28.82 -6.30 -5.24
C ARG A 73 -27.83 -6.97 -6.18
N ASN A 74 -26.81 -6.24 -6.63
CA ASN A 74 -25.78 -6.76 -7.55
C ASN A 74 -25.01 -7.91 -6.89
N LEU A 75 -24.63 -7.75 -5.62
CA LEU A 75 -23.95 -8.80 -4.85
C LEU A 75 -24.76 -10.10 -4.79
N LEU A 76 -26.10 -10.04 -4.74
CA LEU A 76 -26.96 -11.22 -4.79
C LEU A 76 -27.09 -11.81 -6.20
N SER A 77 -27.07 -10.98 -7.24
CA SER A 77 -27.17 -11.44 -8.63
C SER A 77 -25.90 -12.12 -9.15
N GLU A 78 -24.75 -11.86 -8.52
CA GLU A 78 -23.44 -12.44 -8.84
C GLU A 78 -23.15 -13.73 -8.05
N ILE A 79 -24.15 -14.28 -7.37
CA ILE A 79 -24.02 -15.52 -6.60
C ILE A 79 -24.23 -16.71 -7.54
N ASP A 80 -23.13 -17.31 -7.99
CA ASP A 80 -23.17 -18.66 -8.57
C ASP A 80 -23.35 -19.70 -7.46
N ASN A 81 -24.30 -20.63 -7.64
CA ASN A 81 -24.74 -21.61 -6.64
C ASN A 81 -23.64 -22.56 -6.10
N ASN A 82 -22.39 -22.48 -6.60
CA ASN A 82 -21.27 -23.37 -6.26
C ASN A 82 -19.93 -22.64 -6.01
N GLY A 83 -19.92 -21.32 -5.78
CA GLY A 83 -18.67 -20.55 -5.59
C GLY A 83 -18.17 -20.53 -4.14
N ASP A 84 -16.83 -20.55 -3.97
CA ASP A 84 -16.13 -20.55 -2.66
C ASP A 84 -16.43 -19.33 -1.75
N ASN A 85 -17.07 -18.27 -2.27
CA ASN A 85 -17.38 -17.04 -1.55
C ASN A 85 -18.89 -16.77 -1.36
N PHE A 86 -19.74 -17.79 -1.51
CA PHE A 86 -21.20 -17.66 -1.42
C PHE A 86 -21.68 -16.97 -0.12
N ALA A 87 -21.19 -17.45 1.03
CA ALA A 87 -21.60 -16.93 2.33
C ALA A 87 -21.13 -15.49 2.55
N GLU A 88 -19.91 -15.16 2.12
CA GLU A 88 -19.35 -13.82 2.23
C GLU A 88 -20.20 -12.81 1.44
N LYS A 89 -20.51 -13.09 0.16
CA LYS A 89 -21.33 -12.21 -0.68
C LYS A 89 -22.72 -11.94 -0.12
N ILE A 90 -23.35 -12.93 0.52
CA ILE A 90 -24.65 -12.75 1.19
C ILE A 90 -24.53 -11.79 2.37
N ILE A 91 -23.49 -11.95 3.20
CA ILE A 91 -23.26 -11.06 4.34
C ILE A 91 -22.95 -9.65 3.87
N GLU A 92 -22.12 -9.49 2.84
CA GLU A 92 -21.83 -8.18 2.25
C GLU A 92 -23.11 -7.51 1.74
N SER A 93 -23.95 -8.29 1.05
CA SER A 93 -25.23 -7.80 0.52
C SER A 93 -26.18 -7.33 1.63
N LEU A 94 -26.32 -8.13 2.69
CA LEU A 94 -27.16 -7.80 3.84
C LEU A 94 -26.61 -6.59 4.59
N TYR A 95 -25.29 -6.50 4.78
CA TYR A 95 -24.68 -5.33 5.42
C TYR A 95 -24.87 -4.05 4.62
N MET A 96 -24.75 -4.09 3.29
CA MET A 96 -25.09 -2.97 2.40
C MET A 96 -26.56 -2.54 2.55
N GLN A 97 -27.46 -3.50 2.75
CA GLN A 97 -28.86 -3.20 3.04
C GLN A 97 -29.03 -2.51 4.39
N TYR A 98 -28.32 -2.95 5.44
CA TYR A 98 -28.33 -2.28 6.75
C TYR A 98 -27.78 -0.85 6.66
N LEU A 99 -26.70 -0.60 5.92
CA LEU A 99 -26.18 0.76 5.69
C LEU A 99 -27.18 1.65 4.96
N SER A 100 -27.82 1.15 3.90
CA SER A 100 -28.86 1.90 3.19
C SER A 100 -30.08 2.18 4.07
N ASN A 101 -30.50 1.22 4.88
CA ASN A 101 -31.61 1.36 5.82
C ASN A 101 -31.28 2.36 6.92
N PHE A 102 -30.08 2.33 7.47
CA PHE A 102 -29.60 3.30 8.45
C PHE A 102 -29.70 4.72 7.89
N LEU A 103 -29.17 4.97 6.69
CA LEU A 103 -29.24 6.27 6.03
C LEU A 103 -30.68 6.69 5.72
N SER A 104 -31.51 5.76 5.25
CA SER A 104 -32.91 6.03 4.91
C SER A 104 -33.75 6.38 6.15
N LYS A 105 -33.61 5.59 7.22
CA LYS A 105 -34.33 5.73 8.49
C LYS A 105 -33.91 7.00 9.23
N ASN A 106 -32.62 7.31 9.22
CA ASN A 106 -32.05 8.43 9.97
C ASN A 106 -31.85 9.68 9.10
N LYS A 107 -32.36 9.74 7.86
CA LYS A 107 -32.12 10.84 6.91
C LYS A 107 -32.36 12.22 7.53
N ASP A 108 -33.55 12.45 8.07
CA ASP A 108 -33.93 13.76 8.63
C ASP A 108 -33.09 14.13 9.86
N GLU A 109 -32.72 13.12 10.67
CA GLU A 109 -31.87 13.30 11.83
C GLU A 109 -30.41 13.55 11.45
N ILE A 110 -29.90 12.93 10.39
CA ILE A 110 -28.57 13.24 9.85
C ILE A 110 -28.54 14.69 9.34
N LEU A 111 -29.58 15.14 8.63
CA LEU A 111 -29.62 16.52 8.11
C LEU A 111 -29.66 17.60 9.21
N THR A 112 -30.09 17.25 10.42
CA THR A 112 -30.26 18.19 11.53
C THR A 112 -29.27 17.97 12.68
N ASN A 113 -28.77 16.75 12.85
CA ASN A 113 -27.91 16.31 13.95
C ASN A 113 -27.00 15.13 13.54
N TYR A 114 -26.23 15.32 12.47
CA TYR A 114 -25.31 14.33 11.91
C TYR A 114 -24.25 13.82 12.91
N LEU A 115 -23.82 14.66 13.88
CA LEU A 115 -22.84 14.30 14.91
C LEU A 115 -23.32 13.14 15.78
N ASN A 116 -24.58 13.15 16.18
CA ASN A 116 -25.19 12.06 16.95
C ASN A 116 -25.32 10.75 16.16
N LYS A 117 -25.19 10.83 14.83
CA LYS A 117 -25.17 9.67 13.92
C LYS A 117 -23.77 9.26 13.53
N GLY A 118 -22.74 9.75 14.22
CA GLY A 118 -21.34 9.36 14.01
C GLY A 118 -20.69 9.98 12.78
N ILE A 119 -21.36 10.87 12.06
CA ILE A 119 -20.72 11.67 11.00
C ILE A 119 -20.14 12.90 11.70
N VAL A 120 -18.82 13.07 11.67
CA VAL A 120 -18.13 14.15 12.39
C VAL A 120 -17.66 15.20 11.38
N ILE A 121 -18.25 16.39 11.45
CA ILE A 121 -17.91 17.57 10.63
C ILE A 121 -17.84 18.76 11.59
N VAL A 122 -16.64 19.05 12.05
CA VAL A 122 -16.37 19.97 13.17
C VAL A 122 -15.46 21.10 12.70
N TYR A 123 -14.37 20.80 12.00
CA TYR A 123 -13.41 21.81 11.54
C TYR A 123 -14.04 22.98 10.77
N PRO A 124 -14.88 22.78 9.73
CA PRO A 124 -15.52 23.89 9.02
C PRO A 124 -16.38 24.77 9.95
N ARG A 125 -16.97 24.18 11.00
CA ARG A 125 -17.76 24.93 12.00
C ARG A 125 -16.87 25.72 12.94
N ILE A 126 -15.75 25.15 13.38
CA ILE A 126 -14.79 25.82 14.26
C ILE A 126 -14.33 27.14 13.62
N ILE A 127 -13.91 27.11 12.36
CA ILE A 127 -13.40 28.30 11.65
C ILE A 127 -14.51 29.30 11.27
N ALA A 128 -15.77 28.89 11.21
CA ALA A 128 -16.88 29.77 10.86
C ALA A 128 -17.56 30.42 12.07
N ASN A 129 -17.55 29.76 13.23
CA ASN A 129 -18.30 30.21 14.41
C ASN A 129 -17.46 31.02 15.39
N ASN A 130 -16.13 30.89 15.35
CA ASN A 130 -15.26 31.42 16.40
C ASN A 130 -14.34 32.53 15.88
N LYS A 131 -14.51 33.76 16.42
CA LYS A 131 -13.64 34.91 16.13
C LYS A 131 -12.24 34.76 16.73
N THR A 132 -12.09 33.81 17.65
CA THR A 132 -10.83 33.49 18.34
C THR A 132 -10.69 31.98 18.44
N LEU A 133 -9.52 31.48 18.08
CA LEU A 133 -9.16 30.07 18.01
C LEU A 133 -7.95 29.80 18.91
N SER A 134 -7.67 28.54 19.19
CA SER A 134 -6.42 28.09 19.79
C SER A 134 -5.84 26.98 18.90
N GLU A 135 -4.53 26.76 18.94
CA GLU A 135 -3.90 25.57 18.40
C GLU A 135 -3.66 24.56 19.52
N ALA A 136 -3.89 23.29 19.22
CA ALA A 136 -3.58 22.20 20.13
C ALA A 136 -2.97 21.00 19.39
N ASN A 137 -2.27 20.18 20.15
CA ASN A 137 -1.95 18.81 19.78
C ASN A 137 -3.01 17.90 20.39
N ILE A 138 -3.61 17.03 19.57
CA ILE A 138 -4.63 16.06 20.00
C ILE A 138 -4.12 14.66 19.65
N ASP A 139 -3.97 13.81 20.67
CA ASP A 139 -3.71 12.39 20.47
C ASP A 139 -5.05 11.63 20.38
N TYR A 140 -5.27 10.90 19.28
CA TYR A 140 -6.52 10.18 19.05
C TYR A 140 -6.28 8.88 18.25
N ASN A 141 -6.81 7.75 18.73
CA ASN A 141 -6.64 6.41 18.12
C ASN A 141 -5.18 6.02 17.83
N GLY A 142 -4.24 6.44 18.67
CA GLY A 142 -2.80 6.15 18.50
C GLY A 142 -2.10 7.00 17.44
N GLU A 143 -2.77 8.01 16.86
CA GLU A 143 -2.17 9.04 16.02
C GLU A 143 -2.14 10.39 16.75
N SER A 144 -1.10 11.19 16.51
CA SER A 144 -0.95 12.53 17.07
C SER A 144 -1.23 13.59 15.99
N TYR A 145 -2.24 14.44 16.24
CA TYR A 145 -2.65 15.51 15.37
C TYR A 145 -2.14 16.84 15.93
N THR A 146 -1.02 17.31 15.39
CA THR A 146 -0.36 18.54 15.83
C THR A 146 -0.95 19.79 15.19
N GLU A 147 -0.93 20.91 15.93
CA GLU A 147 -1.31 22.25 15.46
C GLU A 147 -2.76 22.36 14.94
N VAL A 148 -3.69 21.54 15.47
CA VAL A 148 -5.10 21.61 15.06
C VAL A 148 -5.78 22.84 15.65
N LYS A 149 -6.56 23.56 14.82
CA LYS A 149 -7.36 24.69 15.25
C LYS A 149 -8.56 24.19 16.05
N ILE A 150 -8.71 24.74 17.23
CA ILE A 150 -9.80 24.46 18.15
C ILE A 150 -10.40 25.75 18.66
N ALA A 151 -11.59 25.68 19.25
CA ALA A 151 -12.23 26.81 19.90
C ALA A 151 -12.31 26.58 21.41
N ASP A 152 -12.03 27.62 22.19
CA ASP A 152 -12.23 27.58 23.64
C ASP A 152 -13.73 27.66 23.95
N SER A 153 -14.30 26.58 24.48
CA SER A 153 -15.71 26.47 24.92
C SER A 153 -16.78 26.61 23.82
N ASP A 154 -16.57 26.01 22.65
CA ASP A 154 -17.64 25.81 21.66
C ASP A 154 -18.34 24.45 21.87
N GLN A 155 -19.64 24.38 21.61
CA GLN A 155 -20.38 23.12 21.52
C GLN A 155 -19.77 22.18 20.46
N TYR A 156 -18.98 22.74 19.53
CA TYR A 156 -18.26 22.01 18.49
C TYR A 156 -16.81 21.65 18.86
N ASN A 157 -16.41 21.66 20.14
CA ASN A 157 -15.08 21.16 20.53
C ASN A 157 -15.01 19.62 20.42
N TYR A 158 -13.89 19.08 19.93
CA TYR A 158 -13.66 17.64 19.77
C TYR A 158 -13.86 16.86 21.08
N GLU A 159 -13.56 17.45 22.24
CA GLU A 159 -13.79 16.86 23.57
C GLU A 159 -15.26 16.48 23.84
N TYR A 160 -16.23 17.16 23.21
CA TYR A 160 -17.65 16.85 23.38
C TYR A 160 -18.15 15.70 22.50
N PHE A 161 -17.36 15.27 21.51
CA PHE A 161 -17.77 14.26 20.55
C PHE A 161 -16.92 13.00 20.60
N ILE A 162 -15.79 13.02 21.28
CA ILE A 162 -14.91 11.87 21.36
C ILE A 162 -15.09 11.21 22.73
N ASP A 163 -15.74 10.05 22.76
CA ASP A 163 -15.88 9.22 23.95
C ASP A 163 -14.60 8.38 24.16
N ASP A 164 -13.46 9.05 24.33
CA ASP A 164 -12.16 8.39 24.51
C ASP A 164 -11.48 8.91 25.80
N PRO A 165 -11.23 8.04 26.80
CA PRO A 165 -10.58 8.42 28.05
C PRO A 165 -9.09 8.81 27.88
N ASP A 166 -8.48 8.50 26.74
CA ASP A 166 -7.04 8.71 26.47
C ASP A 166 -6.76 9.95 25.59
N ILE A 167 -7.75 10.79 25.29
CA ILE A 167 -7.51 12.02 24.53
C ILE A 167 -6.63 12.94 25.37
N ASN A 168 -5.37 13.02 24.98
CA ASN A 168 -4.48 14.02 25.51
C ASN A 168 -4.55 15.25 24.61
N ARG A 169 -4.94 16.39 25.20
CA ARG A 169 -4.94 17.70 24.53
C ARG A 169 -3.89 18.57 25.18
N GLU A 170 -2.96 19.04 24.37
CA GLU A 170 -1.99 20.06 24.76
C GLU A 170 -2.23 21.32 23.93
N ILE A 171 -2.64 22.42 24.57
CA ILE A 171 -2.78 23.72 23.89
C ILE A 171 -1.37 24.24 23.62
N THR A 172 -1.00 24.37 22.35
CA THR A 172 0.31 24.87 21.92
C THR A 172 0.31 26.39 21.77
N VAL A 173 -0.78 26.95 21.24
CA VAL A 173 -0.94 28.41 21.05
C VAL A 173 -2.35 28.85 21.43
N PRO A 174 -2.55 29.60 22.53
CA PRO A 174 -3.88 30.06 22.94
C PRO A 174 -4.30 31.35 22.23
N LYS A 175 -5.60 31.50 21.96
CA LYS A 175 -6.27 32.78 21.61
C LYS A 175 -5.73 33.52 20.37
N ILE A 176 -5.58 32.80 19.27
CA ILE A 176 -5.29 33.31 17.93
C ILE A 176 -6.55 34.00 17.36
N VAL A 177 -6.39 35.19 16.77
CA VAL A 177 -7.49 35.85 16.06
C VAL A 177 -7.80 35.08 14.78
N ASN A 178 -9.07 34.75 14.55
CA ASN A 178 -9.50 34.15 13.29
C ASN A 178 -9.49 35.21 12.18
N SER A 179 -8.45 35.17 11.34
CA SER A 179 -8.22 36.12 10.24
C SER A 179 -8.71 35.64 8.87
N ASN A 180 -9.44 34.51 8.81
CA ASN A 180 -9.99 34.01 7.55
C ASN A 180 -10.94 35.04 6.91
N LYS A 181 -10.87 35.20 5.59
CA LYS A 181 -11.83 35.95 4.76
C LYS A 181 -12.94 35.03 4.27
N LEU A 182 -14.01 35.61 3.74
CA LEU A 182 -15.15 34.85 3.21
C LEU A 182 -14.73 33.93 2.05
N GLU A 183 -13.79 34.37 1.23
CA GLU A 183 -13.22 33.56 0.14
C GLU A 183 -12.46 32.35 0.69
N ASP A 184 -11.60 32.56 1.70
CA ASP A 184 -10.86 31.49 2.38
C ASP A 184 -11.82 30.46 2.98
N ILE A 185 -12.86 30.91 3.69
CA ILE A 185 -13.90 30.01 4.25
C ILE A 185 -14.57 29.19 3.15
N ASN A 186 -14.88 29.81 2.01
CA ASN A 186 -15.50 29.10 0.89
C ASN A 186 -14.54 28.06 0.30
N SER A 187 -13.31 28.44 -0.01
CA SER A 187 -12.29 27.56 -0.58
C SER A 187 -11.98 26.37 0.35
N LYS A 188 -11.72 26.65 1.64
CA LYS A 188 -11.44 25.64 2.66
C LYS A 188 -12.59 24.64 2.82
N SER A 189 -13.82 25.13 2.85
CA SER A 189 -15.00 24.28 2.98
C SER A 189 -15.31 23.48 1.71
N ASP A 190 -15.14 24.05 0.52
CA ASP A 190 -15.31 23.32 -0.74
C ASP A 190 -14.29 22.18 -0.86
N LYS A 191 -13.03 22.46 -0.50
CA LYS A 191 -12.00 21.43 -0.44
C LYS A 191 -12.37 20.32 0.55
N TYR A 192 -12.72 20.68 1.79
CA TYR A 192 -13.17 19.73 2.81
C TYR A 192 -14.31 18.83 2.28
N PHE A 193 -15.40 19.41 1.77
CA PHE A 193 -16.56 18.60 1.36
C PHE A 193 -16.31 17.81 0.08
N SER A 194 -15.51 18.32 -0.86
CA SER A 194 -15.16 17.58 -2.09
C SER A 194 -14.34 16.32 -1.78
N GLU A 195 -13.38 16.43 -0.87
CA GLU A 195 -12.56 15.29 -0.44
C GLU A 195 -13.35 14.30 0.43
N LEU A 196 -14.24 14.80 1.30
CA LEU A 196 -15.14 13.94 2.05
C LEU A 196 -16.13 13.20 1.15
N GLU A 197 -16.61 13.85 0.07
CA GLU A 197 -17.49 13.22 -0.91
C GLU A 197 -16.79 12.04 -1.63
N ALA A 198 -15.55 12.24 -2.07
CA ALA A 198 -14.74 11.23 -2.75
C ALA A 198 -14.44 10.02 -1.83
N ASP A 199 -14.03 10.30 -0.60
CA ASP A 199 -13.63 9.27 0.36
C ASP A 199 -14.80 8.71 1.21
N PHE A 200 -16.05 9.11 0.97
CA PHE A 200 -17.15 8.84 1.91
C PHE A 200 -17.28 7.34 2.29
N ASP A 201 -17.16 6.44 1.32
CA ASP A 201 -17.27 4.98 1.55
C ASP A 201 -16.10 4.40 2.35
N ARG A 202 -14.92 5.04 2.32
CA ARG A 202 -13.77 4.64 3.14
C ARG A 202 -14.10 4.75 4.64
N TYR A 203 -14.89 5.76 4.99
CA TYR A 203 -15.28 6.02 6.38
C TYR A 203 -16.59 5.33 6.74
N PHE A 204 -17.58 5.36 5.83
CA PHE A 204 -18.94 4.91 6.08
C PHE A 204 -19.20 3.43 5.75
N ALA A 205 -18.62 2.90 4.67
CA ALA A 205 -18.85 1.54 4.17
C ALA A 205 -17.55 0.74 4.08
N ASN A 206 -16.73 0.83 5.12
CA ASN A 206 -15.43 0.19 5.18
C ASN A 206 -15.56 -1.34 5.23
N LYS A 207 -14.80 -2.05 4.38
CA LYS A 207 -14.83 -3.52 4.31
C LYS A 207 -14.45 -4.21 5.63
N GLU A 208 -13.67 -3.56 6.49
CA GLU A 208 -13.29 -4.11 7.80
C GLU A 208 -14.46 -4.16 8.79
N ASP A 209 -15.53 -3.40 8.54
CA ASP A 209 -16.76 -3.45 9.34
C ASP A 209 -17.72 -4.53 8.90
N PHE A 210 -17.38 -5.26 7.83
CA PHE A 210 -18.29 -6.28 7.35
C PHE A 210 -18.30 -7.40 8.38
N PRO A 211 -19.48 -7.73 8.92
CA PRO A 211 -19.57 -8.71 9.97
C PRO A 211 -19.11 -10.08 9.45
N ARG A 212 -18.61 -10.93 10.34
CA ARG A 212 -18.15 -12.28 9.97
C ARG A 212 -19.06 -13.34 10.58
N LEU A 213 -19.29 -14.44 9.87
CA LEU A 213 -20.05 -15.56 10.43
C LEU A 213 -19.32 -16.18 11.62
N ASP A 214 -20.05 -16.41 12.70
CA ASP A 214 -19.59 -17.21 13.84
C ASP A 214 -19.61 -18.71 13.46
N LEU A 215 -18.56 -19.16 12.74
CA LEU A 215 -18.45 -20.54 12.25
C LEU A 215 -17.96 -21.54 13.33
N GLN A 216 -17.43 -21.03 14.46
CA GLN A 216 -16.94 -21.82 15.58
C GLN A 216 -17.16 -21.01 16.87
N SER A 217 -18.09 -21.47 17.70
CA SER A 217 -18.54 -20.89 18.97
C SER A 217 -17.46 -20.76 20.08
N VAL A 218 -16.19 -20.60 19.74
CA VAL A 218 -15.05 -20.79 20.64
C VAL A 218 -14.11 -19.57 20.67
N ILE A 219 -14.29 -18.56 19.81
CA ILE A 219 -13.56 -17.29 19.93
C ILE A 219 -14.52 -16.13 19.71
N ASP A 220 -15.00 -15.53 20.80
CA ASP A 220 -15.74 -14.28 20.80
C ASP A 220 -14.83 -13.16 20.26
N LYS A 221 -15.10 -12.71 19.03
CA LYS A 221 -14.51 -11.51 18.45
C LYS A 221 -15.63 -10.50 18.21
N ASP A 222 -15.38 -9.24 18.53
CA ASP A 222 -16.30 -8.15 18.20
C ASP A 222 -16.59 -8.13 16.69
N GLY A 223 -17.86 -8.02 16.30
CA GLY A 223 -18.27 -7.99 14.89
C GLY A 223 -18.67 -9.35 14.27
N THR A 224 -18.86 -10.41 15.07
CA THR A 224 -19.44 -11.67 14.55
C THR A 224 -20.97 -11.66 14.57
N VAL A 225 -21.57 -12.32 13.58
CA VAL A 225 -23.03 -12.44 13.39
C VAL A 225 -23.43 -13.87 13.07
N ASN A 226 -24.70 -14.19 13.33
CA ASN A 226 -25.37 -15.38 12.84
C ASN A 226 -26.43 -14.98 11.80
N ILE A 227 -26.78 -15.91 10.91
CA ILE A 227 -27.94 -15.73 10.03
C ILE A 227 -29.13 -16.35 10.76
N ASP A 228 -30.14 -15.53 11.05
CA ASP A 228 -31.40 -15.97 11.64
C ASP A 228 -32.56 -15.70 10.67
N LYS A 229 -33.67 -16.40 10.86
CA LYS A 229 -34.88 -16.17 10.09
C LYS A 229 -35.83 -15.33 10.92
N ASN A 230 -36.16 -14.13 10.45
CA ASN A 230 -37.14 -13.29 11.11
C ASN A 230 -38.50 -14.03 11.13
N PRO A 231 -39.07 -14.30 12.32
CA PRO A 231 -40.28 -15.11 12.46
C PRO A 231 -41.55 -14.42 11.91
N GLU A 232 -41.54 -13.09 11.76
CA GLU A 232 -42.68 -12.31 11.28
C GLU A 232 -42.67 -12.12 9.75
N THR A 233 -41.50 -11.84 9.17
CA THR A 233 -41.36 -11.56 7.73
C THR A 233 -40.93 -12.79 6.92
N ASN A 234 -40.48 -13.84 7.61
CA ASN A 234 -39.92 -15.06 7.02
C ASN A 234 -38.66 -14.81 6.16
N VAL A 235 -38.02 -13.65 6.30
CA VAL A 235 -36.80 -13.22 5.59
C VAL A 235 -35.56 -13.58 6.41
N LEU A 236 -34.45 -13.88 5.73
CA LEU A 236 -33.15 -14.11 6.37
C LEU A 236 -32.53 -12.76 6.78
N GLU A 237 -32.11 -12.64 8.03
CA GLU A 237 -31.50 -11.44 8.60
C GLU A 237 -30.21 -11.80 9.35
N LEU A 238 -29.30 -10.83 9.48
CA LEU A 238 -28.14 -10.97 10.34
C LEU A 238 -28.53 -10.58 11.77
N THR A 239 -28.15 -11.40 12.74
CA THR A 239 -28.22 -10.99 14.15
C THR A 239 -27.35 -9.75 14.36
N VAL A 240 -27.75 -8.87 15.26
CA VAL A 240 -26.91 -7.73 15.69
C VAL A 240 -25.56 -8.29 16.20
N PRO A 241 -24.42 -7.69 15.82
CA PRO A 241 -23.12 -8.15 16.31
C PRO A 241 -23.04 -8.14 17.85
N LYS A 242 -22.30 -9.10 18.42
CA LYS A 242 -22.09 -9.17 19.88
C LYS A 242 -21.54 -7.83 20.41
N ASN A 243 -22.03 -7.41 21.58
CA ASN A 243 -21.70 -6.15 22.28
C ASN A 243 -22.31 -4.86 21.71
N TYR A 244 -23.25 -4.95 20.76
CA TYR A 244 -23.98 -3.81 20.21
C TYR A 244 -25.47 -3.93 20.50
N GLN A 245 -26.14 -2.81 20.72
CA GLN A 245 -27.58 -2.78 21.04
C GLN A 245 -28.44 -3.09 19.81
N ASP A 246 -28.10 -2.46 18.69
CA ASP A 246 -28.73 -2.64 17.40
C ASP A 246 -27.75 -2.32 16.27
N TRP A 247 -28.22 -2.42 15.02
CA TRP A 247 -27.41 -2.09 13.85
C TRP A 247 -27.06 -0.60 13.75
N ASP A 248 -27.89 0.29 14.29
CA ASP A 248 -27.62 1.73 14.28
C ASP A 248 -26.43 2.03 15.22
N ASP A 249 -26.43 1.46 16.44
CA ASP A 249 -25.32 1.52 17.41
C ASP A 249 -24.04 0.90 16.83
N TYR A 250 -24.14 -0.23 16.13
CA TYR A 250 -23.00 -0.82 15.43
C TYR A 250 -22.39 0.12 14.40
N ILE A 251 -23.21 0.65 13.49
CA ILE A 251 -22.75 1.53 12.42
C ILE A 251 -22.14 2.80 13.02
N ILE A 252 -22.83 3.46 13.96
CA ILE A 252 -22.36 4.70 14.58
C ILE A 252 -20.99 4.51 15.24
N ARG A 253 -20.81 3.45 16.05
CA ARG A 253 -19.53 3.19 16.74
C ARG A 253 -18.38 2.86 15.80
N LYS A 254 -18.67 2.30 14.61
CA LYS A 254 -17.65 2.00 13.60
C LYS A 254 -17.23 3.22 12.79
N ILE A 255 -18.19 4.06 12.39
CA ILE A 255 -17.91 5.19 11.52
C ILE A 255 -17.38 6.41 12.29
N LYS A 256 -17.88 6.65 13.51
CA LYS A 256 -17.56 7.83 14.32
C LYS A 256 -16.05 8.04 14.48
N PRO A 257 -15.24 7.03 14.85
CA PRO A 257 -13.80 7.23 14.98
C PRO A 257 -13.10 7.63 13.69
N ARG A 258 -13.57 7.14 12.54
CA ARG A 258 -12.95 7.44 11.25
C ARG A 258 -13.31 8.83 10.74
N PHE A 259 -14.56 9.26 10.93
CA PHE A 259 -14.96 10.62 10.61
C PHE A 259 -14.25 11.63 11.53
N THR A 260 -14.05 11.32 12.81
CA THR A 260 -13.24 12.16 13.71
C THR A 260 -11.80 12.28 13.23
N ALA A 261 -11.14 11.17 12.91
CA ALA A 261 -9.76 11.17 12.40
C ALA A 261 -9.64 11.95 11.08
N TYR A 262 -10.63 11.82 10.19
CA TYR A 262 -10.72 12.61 8.96
C TYR A 262 -10.79 14.11 9.27
N ASP A 263 -11.70 14.52 10.16
CA ASP A 263 -11.91 15.93 10.50
C ASP A 263 -10.67 16.56 11.14
N LEU A 264 -10.01 15.86 12.08
CA LEU A 264 -8.73 16.27 12.69
C LEU A 264 -7.61 16.38 11.66
N ARG A 265 -7.51 15.44 10.72
CA ARG A 265 -6.52 15.48 9.64
C ARG A 265 -6.74 16.70 8.74
N LYS A 266 -7.99 16.98 8.35
CA LYS A 266 -8.31 18.14 7.48
C LYS A 266 -8.11 19.47 8.17
N ASN A 267 -8.37 19.53 9.47
CA ASN A 267 -8.04 20.68 10.31
C ASN A 267 -6.55 21.04 10.21
N LYS A 268 -5.66 20.05 10.22
CA LYS A 268 -4.21 20.23 10.04
C LYS A 268 -3.81 20.57 8.58
N GLU A 269 -4.35 19.85 7.61
CA GLU A 269 -3.90 19.93 6.21
C GLU A 269 -4.30 21.22 5.51
N ILE A 270 -5.54 21.69 5.72
CA ILE A 270 -6.12 22.83 4.99
C ILE A 270 -5.52 24.16 5.47
N GLU A 271 -5.09 24.25 6.74
CA GLU A 271 -4.47 25.46 7.29
C GLU A 271 -2.99 25.64 6.87
N LYS A 272 -2.30 24.58 6.43
CA LYS A 272 -0.88 24.64 6.04
C LYS A 272 -0.65 25.11 4.60
N GLU A 273 -1.68 25.15 3.77
CA GLU A 273 -1.58 25.56 2.36
C GLU A 273 -1.63 27.09 2.17
N ASP A 274 -2.12 27.86 3.14
CA ASP A 274 -2.29 29.33 3.01
C ASP A 274 -1.01 30.16 3.24
N VAL A 275 0.15 29.52 3.49
CA VAL A 275 1.42 30.23 3.78
C VAL A 275 2.36 30.30 2.56
N SER A 276 1.90 29.91 1.37
CA SER A 276 2.72 29.97 0.15
C SER A 276 1.96 30.61 -1.02
N GLU A 277 1.73 31.92 -0.96
CA GLU A 277 1.36 32.69 -2.14
C GLU A 277 2.41 33.77 -2.44
N GLU A 278 3.46 33.34 -3.15
CA GLU A 278 4.09 34.11 -4.24
C GLU A 278 4.63 33.05 -5.23
N GLU A 279 3.75 32.43 -6.01
CA GLU A 279 4.15 31.66 -7.20
C GLU A 279 3.82 32.45 -8.47
N GLU A 280 4.89 32.85 -9.17
CA GLU A 280 4.86 33.31 -10.55
C GLU A 280 4.17 32.24 -11.43
N LYS A 281 3.25 32.69 -12.29
CA LYS A 281 2.67 31.85 -13.35
C LYS A 281 3.78 31.22 -14.20
N PRO A 282 3.83 29.88 -14.34
CA PRO A 282 4.73 29.27 -15.30
C PRO A 282 4.23 29.53 -16.72
N GLU A 283 5.13 30.00 -17.58
CA GLU A 283 4.95 29.97 -19.03
C GLU A 283 4.73 28.51 -19.50
N GLU A 284 3.76 28.35 -20.42
CA GLU A 284 3.44 27.09 -21.07
C GLU A 284 4.68 26.48 -21.75
N GLN A 285 5.21 25.40 -21.16
CA GLN A 285 6.10 24.48 -21.86
C GLN A 285 5.29 23.33 -22.49
N PRO A 286 5.77 22.75 -23.61
CA PRO A 286 4.99 21.81 -24.41
C PRO A 286 4.65 20.54 -23.64
N ILE A 287 3.37 20.14 -23.72
CA ILE A 287 2.82 18.93 -23.12
C ILE A 287 3.58 17.70 -23.64
N LEU A 288 4.40 17.08 -22.79
CA LEU A 288 4.77 15.67 -22.94
C LEU A 288 3.50 14.83 -22.70
N PRO A 289 3.13 13.90 -23.59
CA PRO A 289 1.87 13.18 -23.49
C PRO A 289 1.85 12.25 -22.27
N SER A 290 0.77 12.32 -21.48
CA SER A 290 0.54 11.45 -20.33
C SER A 290 0.40 9.97 -20.75
N VAL A 291 0.93 9.09 -19.90
CA VAL A 291 0.64 7.64 -19.94
C VAL A 291 -0.85 7.48 -19.58
N PRO A 292 -1.65 6.73 -20.35
CA PRO A 292 -3.05 6.51 -20.01
C PRO A 292 -3.14 5.70 -18.71
N GLU A 293 -4.13 6.02 -17.87
CA GLU A 293 -4.40 5.25 -16.65
C GLU A 293 -4.78 3.80 -17.01
N ILE A 294 -4.30 2.84 -16.21
CA ILE A 294 -4.48 1.41 -16.45
C ILE A 294 -5.97 1.04 -16.42
N VAL A 295 -6.74 1.69 -15.56
CA VAL A 295 -8.21 1.67 -15.55
C VAL A 295 -8.66 3.13 -15.63
N PRO A 296 -9.52 3.54 -16.60
CA PRO A 296 -10.09 4.88 -16.57
C PRO A 296 -10.86 5.07 -15.26
N PRO A 297 -10.77 6.23 -14.60
CA PRO A 297 -11.41 6.42 -13.32
C PRO A 297 -12.91 6.25 -13.51
N ALA A 298 -13.53 5.42 -12.67
CA ALA A 298 -14.96 5.29 -12.60
C ALA A 298 -15.53 6.59 -12.02
N THR A 299 -15.73 7.62 -12.85
CA THR A 299 -16.35 8.91 -12.50
C THR A 299 -15.71 9.72 -11.35
N ASP A 300 -14.66 9.23 -10.71
CA ASP A 300 -13.92 9.95 -9.68
C ASP A 300 -12.78 10.72 -10.33
N SER A 301 -12.96 12.03 -10.44
CA SER A 301 -11.85 12.96 -10.74
C SER A 301 -11.00 13.11 -9.48
N GLU A 302 -10.50 12.01 -8.91
CA GLU A 302 -9.36 12.09 -8.00
C GLU A 302 -8.20 12.58 -8.86
N ALA A 303 -7.73 13.79 -8.59
CA ALA A 303 -6.49 14.25 -9.17
C ALA A 303 -5.43 13.17 -8.93
N ASN A 304 -4.70 12.84 -9.97
CA ASN A 304 -3.60 11.89 -10.02
C ASN A 304 -2.45 12.44 -9.13
N VAL A 305 -2.63 12.43 -7.81
CA VAL A 305 -1.69 12.96 -6.83
C VAL A 305 -0.73 11.84 -6.45
N ASP A 306 0.56 12.12 -6.55
CA ASP A 306 1.59 11.15 -6.18
C ASP A 306 1.52 11.00 -4.65
N PRO A 307 1.54 9.78 -4.09
CA PRO A 307 1.59 9.59 -2.65
C PRO A 307 2.71 10.37 -1.95
N PHE A 308 3.82 10.66 -2.65
CA PHE A 308 4.87 11.55 -2.15
C PHE A 308 4.49 13.04 -2.16
N ASP A 309 3.65 13.49 -3.10
CA ASP A 309 3.18 14.89 -3.20
C ASP A 309 2.25 15.26 -2.04
N ALA A 310 1.58 14.28 -1.42
CA ALA A 310 0.66 14.50 -0.32
C ALA A 310 1.31 15.05 0.98
N LYS A 311 2.65 15.03 1.11
CA LYS A 311 3.36 15.44 2.36
C LYS A 311 4.80 15.91 2.14
N ILE A 312 5.03 16.91 1.29
CA ILE A 312 6.33 17.62 1.28
C ILE A 312 6.17 18.87 2.13
N GLY A 313 6.61 18.77 3.38
CA GLY A 313 6.52 19.89 4.33
C GLY A 313 7.30 19.65 5.61
N GLN A 314 6.95 18.65 6.42
CA GLN A 314 7.52 18.56 7.79
C GLN A 314 7.84 17.15 8.34
N GLU A 315 7.32 16.04 7.77
CA GLU A 315 7.44 14.71 8.43
C GLU A 315 8.00 13.56 7.56
N ASN A 316 7.95 13.65 6.23
CA ASN A 316 8.20 12.48 5.35
C ASN A 316 9.54 12.45 4.60
N VAL A 317 10.40 13.47 4.78
CA VAL A 317 11.70 13.53 4.10
C VAL A 317 12.81 13.53 5.13
N GLY A 318 13.63 12.47 5.13
CA GLY A 318 14.66 12.25 6.14
C GLY A 318 15.75 13.33 6.13
N ARG A 319 16.01 13.98 7.27
CA ARG A 319 17.08 14.96 7.41
C ARG A 319 18.41 14.25 7.67
N PHE A 320 19.07 13.77 6.62
CA PHE A 320 20.30 12.97 6.73
C PHE A 320 21.53 13.83 7.02
N SER A 321 22.45 13.32 7.84
CA SER A 321 23.75 13.96 8.01
C SER A 321 24.63 13.75 6.77
N PRO A 322 25.35 14.78 6.30
CA PRO A 322 26.38 14.61 5.28
C PRO A 322 27.61 13.90 5.87
N TYR A 323 28.16 12.95 5.13
CA TYR A 323 29.39 12.24 5.48
C TYR A 323 30.52 12.62 4.52
N ILE A 324 31.74 12.77 5.04
CA ILE A 324 32.91 13.07 4.20
C ILE A 324 33.18 11.91 3.23
N ASN A 325 33.27 12.23 1.94
CA ASN A 325 33.54 11.26 0.89
C ASN A 325 34.98 10.69 1.00
N TYR A 326 35.16 9.40 0.72
CA TYR A 326 36.45 8.70 0.84
C TYR A 326 37.55 9.36 0.02
N GLU A 327 37.25 9.89 -1.18
CA GLU A 327 38.21 10.60 -2.04
C GLU A 327 38.79 11.84 -1.32
N PHE A 328 37.96 12.46 -0.48
CA PHE A 328 38.26 13.68 0.25
C PHE A 328 38.54 13.45 1.74
N TYR A 329 38.61 12.20 2.18
CA TYR A 329 38.73 11.83 3.60
C TYR A 329 39.94 12.49 4.28
N ASP A 330 41.07 12.55 3.59
CA ASP A 330 42.32 13.13 4.12
C ASP A 330 42.37 14.66 3.91
N SER A 331 41.51 15.21 3.05
CA SER A 331 41.52 16.63 2.64
C SER A 331 40.63 17.55 3.48
N ILE A 332 39.63 16.99 4.18
CA ILE A 332 38.74 17.75 5.06
C ILE A 332 39.08 17.45 6.52
N ASN A 333 39.46 18.50 7.26
CA ASN A 333 39.53 18.47 8.70
C ASN A 333 38.28 19.12 9.33
N ILE A 334 37.63 18.40 10.25
CA ILE A 334 36.35 18.80 10.88
C ILE A 334 36.50 20.08 11.73
N THR A 335 37.73 20.47 12.09
CA THR A 335 37.99 21.58 13.01
C THR A 335 38.29 22.93 12.34
N ASP A 336 38.79 22.97 11.10
CA ASP A 336 39.48 24.18 10.57
C ASP A 336 39.03 24.68 9.19
N ASP A 337 38.20 23.94 8.45
CA ASP A 337 38.08 24.15 7.00
C ASP A 337 36.79 24.85 6.50
N ALA A 338 35.90 25.35 7.36
CA ALA A 338 34.64 25.98 6.93
C ALA A 338 34.83 27.17 5.95
N GLY A 339 35.98 27.86 6.01
CA GLY A 339 36.30 28.99 5.13
C GLY A 339 36.88 28.62 3.75
N ARG A 340 37.41 27.40 3.56
CA ARG A 340 38.15 27.03 2.32
C ARG A 340 37.25 26.56 1.17
N PHE A 341 36.03 26.13 1.45
CA PHE A 341 35.20 25.41 0.49
C PHE A 341 33.93 26.16 0.03
N ASN A 342 33.67 27.38 0.52
CA ASN A 342 32.46 28.16 0.22
C ASN A 342 32.52 28.95 -1.12
N GLN A 343 33.40 28.60 -2.07
CA GLN A 343 33.53 29.35 -3.34
C GLN A 343 32.72 28.75 -4.51
N ASN A 344 32.27 27.49 -4.41
CA ASN A 344 31.47 26.83 -5.45
C ASN A 344 30.57 25.72 -4.87
N GLU A 345 29.25 25.88 -4.94
CA GLU A 345 28.26 24.90 -4.41
C GLU A 345 28.35 23.53 -5.09
N GLU A 346 28.58 23.46 -6.41
CA GLU A 346 28.71 22.18 -7.11
C GLU A 346 29.95 21.42 -6.69
N GLU A 347 31.05 22.13 -6.45
CA GLU A 347 32.30 21.54 -5.98
C GLU A 347 32.16 21.08 -4.53
N LEU A 348 31.54 21.90 -3.67
CA LEU A 348 31.26 21.60 -2.27
C LEU A 348 30.43 20.32 -2.12
N SER A 349 29.46 20.07 -3.01
CA SER A 349 28.62 18.88 -2.96
C SER A 349 29.39 17.57 -3.17
N LYS A 350 30.52 17.57 -3.88
CA LYS A 350 31.32 16.36 -4.17
C LYS A 350 32.06 15.81 -2.96
N PHE A 351 32.34 16.68 -2.00
CA PHE A 351 33.04 16.34 -0.76
C PHE A 351 32.21 15.47 0.17
N PHE A 352 30.90 15.40 -0.03
CA PHE A 352 29.99 14.73 0.89
C PHE A 352 29.13 13.69 0.18
N TYR A 353 28.74 12.66 0.91
CA TYR A 353 27.70 11.71 0.51
C TYR A 353 26.62 11.62 1.58
N PHE A 354 25.43 11.18 1.18
CA PHE A 354 24.28 11.02 2.05
C PHE A 354 23.81 9.57 2.05
N ASN A 355 23.40 9.09 3.23
CA ASN A 355 22.86 7.75 3.37
C ASN A 355 21.37 7.69 3.02
N ASN A 356 21.05 7.90 1.74
CA ASN A 356 19.69 7.78 1.18
C ASN A 356 19.66 6.83 -0.04
N PRO A 357 20.00 5.54 0.13
CA PRO A 357 20.10 4.65 -1.02
C PRO A 357 18.75 4.23 -1.61
N ILE A 358 17.66 4.34 -0.85
CA ILE A 358 16.33 3.83 -1.24
C ILE A 358 15.51 4.93 -1.90
N ASN A 359 15.19 6.01 -1.18
CA ASN A 359 14.29 7.06 -1.68
C ASN A 359 15.02 8.09 -2.57
N THR A 360 15.35 7.68 -3.79
CA THR A 360 16.11 8.50 -4.76
C THR A 360 15.38 9.73 -5.30
N ARG A 361 14.09 9.90 -5.00
CA ARG A 361 13.30 11.08 -5.37
C ARG A 361 13.88 12.38 -4.82
N PHE A 362 14.45 12.32 -3.61
CA PHE A 362 15.01 13.47 -2.91
C PHE A 362 16.53 13.52 -3.05
N GLU A 363 17.04 14.58 -3.68
CA GLU A 363 18.47 14.85 -3.82
C GLU A 363 18.94 15.76 -2.67
N TYR A 364 20.09 15.41 -2.07
CA TYR A 364 20.69 16.13 -0.95
C TYR A 364 21.99 16.79 -1.40
N LYS A 365 22.18 18.07 -1.09
CA LYS A 365 23.39 18.83 -1.43
C LYS A 365 23.81 19.71 -0.26
N VAL A 366 25.10 19.68 0.08
CA VAL A 366 25.68 20.65 1.02
C VAL A 366 25.87 21.97 0.27
N ILE A 367 25.28 23.05 0.80
CA ILE A 367 25.36 24.39 0.20
C ILE A 367 26.28 25.33 0.98
N LYS A 368 26.50 25.06 2.27
CA LYS A 368 27.36 25.89 3.12
C LYS A 368 27.92 25.09 4.28
N LEU A 369 29.13 25.45 4.72
CA LEU A 369 29.75 24.91 5.93
C LEU A 369 29.92 25.99 7.01
N LYS A 370 29.76 25.59 8.27
CA LYS A 370 29.91 26.43 9.47
C LYS A 370 30.67 25.65 10.55
N ASN A 371 31.59 26.32 11.23
CA ASN A 371 32.21 25.78 12.44
C ASN A 371 31.43 26.27 13.66
N VAL A 372 30.92 25.34 14.46
CA VAL A 372 30.21 25.60 15.72
C VAL A 372 30.78 24.66 16.78
N ASP A 373 31.31 25.20 17.87
CA ASP A 373 31.81 24.42 19.03
C ASP A 373 32.77 23.27 18.67
N ASN A 374 33.80 23.54 17.84
CA ASN A 374 34.76 22.55 17.33
C ASN A 374 34.15 21.40 16.52
N LYS A 375 32.93 21.59 16.01
CA LYS A 375 32.26 20.69 15.07
C LYS A 375 31.95 21.41 13.76
N LEU A 376 31.95 20.64 12.68
CA LEU A 376 31.57 21.13 11.36
C LEU A 376 30.08 20.86 11.14
N PHE A 377 29.32 21.92 10.93
CA PHE A 377 27.91 21.88 10.52
C PHE A 377 27.78 22.26 9.05
N ALA A 378 26.80 21.68 8.39
CA ALA A 378 26.47 21.93 7.00
C ALA A 378 25.02 22.41 6.88
N ASP A 379 24.80 23.46 6.09
CA ASP A 379 23.49 23.74 5.54
C ASP A 379 23.29 22.79 4.36
N VAL A 380 22.25 21.95 4.46
CA VAL A 380 21.91 20.93 3.47
C VAL A 380 20.60 21.29 2.81
N LYS A 381 20.63 21.38 1.48
CA LYS A 381 19.47 21.53 0.61
C LYS A 381 18.94 20.15 0.22
N ILE A 382 17.65 19.94 0.41
CA ILE A 382 16.90 18.81 -0.16
C ILE A 382 16.08 19.32 -1.33
N LYS A 383 16.16 18.63 -2.47
CA LYS A 383 15.37 18.91 -3.67
C LYS A 383 14.52 17.70 -4.04
N ASP A 384 13.23 17.89 -4.21
CA ASP A 384 12.36 16.93 -4.87
C ASP A 384 12.60 16.99 -6.39
N THR A 385 13.00 15.87 -6.99
CA THR A 385 13.35 15.79 -8.43
C THR A 385 12.15 15.68 -9.37
N VAL A 386 10.93 15.51 -8.83
CA VAL A 386 9.66 15.42 -9.56
C VAL A 386 8.99 16.79 -9.62
N ASN A 387 8.82 17.46 -8.48
CA ASN A 387 8.08 18.74 -8.40
C ASN A 387 8.97 19.98 -8.15
N ASN A 388 10.29 19.81 -8.05
CA ASN A 388 11.27 20.88 -7.83
C ASN A 388 11.12 21.67 -6.52
N LYS A 389 10.34 21.19 -5.54
CA LYS A 389 10.29 21.81 -4.21
C LYS A 389 11.63 21.64 -3.49
N GLU A 390 12.08 22.68 -2.80
CA GLU A 390 13.36 22.71 -2.09
C GLU A 390 13.16 23.11 -0.62
N ILE A 391 13.90 22.46 0.29
CA ILE A 391 13.98 22.82 1.71
C ILE A 391 15.43 22.77 2.17
N THR A 392 15.81 23.64 3.10
CA THR A 392 17.15 23.65 3.71
C THR A 392 17.07 23.30 5.20
N TYR A 393 18.03 22.52 5.69
CA TYR A 393 18.19 22.23 7.12
C TYR A 393 19.67 22.22 7.49
N GLU A 394 19.96 22.44 8.76
CA GLU A 394 21.32 22.33 9.29
C GLU A 394 21.56 20.93 9.86
N SER A 395 22.75 20.37 9.61
CA SER A 395 23.17 19.08 10.19
C SER A 395 24.67 19.04 10.47
N GLU A 396 25.05 18.35 11.53
CA GLU A 396 26.46 18.00 11.80
C GLU A 396 27.01 17.14 10.65
N VAL A 397 28.19 17.51 10.16
CA VAL A 397 28.98 16.73 9.20
C VAL A 397 29.64 15.57 9.95
N LYS A 398 29.50 14.36 9.40
CA LYS A 398 30.07 13.15 9.99
C LYS A 398 31.31 12.69 9.23
N LYS A 399 32.24 12.10 9.98
CA LYS A 399 33.44 11.43 9.44
C LYS A 399 33.56 10.06 10.07
N GLU A 400 33.74 9.04 9.24
CA GLU A 400 34.01 7.70 9.74
C GLU A 400 35.38 7.63 10.40
N SER A 401 35.59 6.60 11.23
CA SER A 401 36.85 6.44 11.97
C SER A 401 38.07 6.19 11.08
N THR A 402 37.87 5.64 9.88
CA THR A 402 38.95 5.38 8.92
C THR A 402 38.48 5.59 7.47
N LYS A 403 39.43 5.90 6.57
CA LYS A 403 39.19 5.97 5.12
C LYS A 403 38.63 4.65 4.56
N LYS A 404 39.16 3.52 5.02
CA LYS A 404 38.67 2.17 4.64
C LYS A 404 37.21 1.94 5.05
N LYS A 405 36.84 2.36 6.27
CA LYS A 405 35.44 2.27 6.72
C LYS A 405 34.54 3.15 5.85
N THR A 406 34.98 4.37 5.53
CA THR A 406 34.26 5.27 4.60
C THR A 406 34.00 4.62 3.25
N ILE A 407 35.01 3.95 2.67
CA ILE A 407 34.85 3.19 1.41
C ILE A 407 33.76 2.13 1.55
N LEU A 408 33.82 1.28 2.58
CA LEU A 408 32.86 0.19 2.75
C LEU A 408 31.43 0.72 2.99
N GLU A 409 31.28 1.81 3.73
CA GLU A 409 29.98 2.47 3.95
C GLU A 409 29.40 3.02 2.64
N GLN A 410 30.21 3.68 1.80
CA GLN A 410 29.75 4.15 0.49
C GLN A 410 29.39 2.99 -0.45
N VAL A 411 30.23 1.96 -0.52
CA VAL A 411 29.96 0.78 -1.36
C VAL A 411 28.69 0.06 -0.92
N LYS A 412 28.41 0.01 0.39
CA LYS A 412 27.12 -0.47 0.92
C LYS A 412 25.96 0.39 0.41
N ILE A 413 26.05 1.71 0.52
CA ILE A 413 25.01 2.65 0.04
C ILE A 413 24.77 2.45 -1.46
N ASP A 414 25.83 2.44 -2.27
CA ASP A 414 25.75 2.21 -3.71
C ASP A 414 25.09 0.86 -4.04
N THR A 415 25.43 -0.18 -3.29
CA THR A 415 24.88 -1.52 -3.51
C THR A 415 23.38 -1.57 -3.23
N VAL A 416 22.93 -0.95 -2.15
CA VAL A 416 21.50 -0.84 -1.84
C VAL A 416 20.80 0.02 -2.89
N ASN A 417 21.43 1.11 -3.33
CA ASN A 417 20.89 1.97 -4.38
C ASN A 417 20.71 1.24 -5.71
N GLU A 418 21.68 0.44 -6.13
CA GLU A 418 21.58 -0.39 -7.34
C GLU A 418 20.40 -1.37 -7.30
N ILE A 419 20.12 -1.97 -6.14
CA ILE A 419 18.96 -2.86 -5.96
C ILE A 419 17.67 -2.07 -6.22
N TYR A 420 17.49 -0.91 -5.60
CA TYR A 420 16.27 -0.12 -5.77
C TYR A 420 16.13 0.50 -7.16
N LEU A 421 17.22 0.94 -7.78
CA LEU A 421 17.18 1.43 -9.16
C LEU A 421 16.68 0.33 -10.12
N LYS A 422 17.18 -0.90 -9.98
CA LYS A 422 16.65 -2.04 -10.76
C LYS A 422 15.16 -2.27 -10.49
N PHE A 423 14.72 -2.15 -9.24
CA PHE A 423 13.30 -2.26 -8.88
C PHE A 423 12.46 -1.16 -9.55
N TYR A 424 12.88 0.09 -9.47
CA TYR A 424 12.18 1.20 -10.12
C TYR A 424 12.15 1.05 -11.64
N ASP A 425 13.27 0.66 -12.25
CA ASP A 425 13.35 0.42 -13.69
C ASP A 425 12.43 -0.74 -14.12
N SER A 426 12.26 -1.77 -13.28
CA SER A 426 11.33 -2.87 -13.56
C SER A 426 9.88 -2.39 -13.60
N LEU A 427 9.52 -1.40 -12.79
CA LEU A 427 8.20 -0.76 -12.82
C LEU A 427 8.05 0.26 -13.96
N GLY A 428 9.08 0.47 -14.76
CA GLY A 428 9.12 1.52 -15.77
C GLY A 428 9.11 2.92 -15.16
N LEU A 429 9.68 3.05 -13.97
CA LEU A 429 10.06 4.30 -13.31
C LEU A 429 11.55 4.58 -13.57
N ASN A 430 12.07 5.62 -12.93
CA ASN A 430 13.49 5.94 -12.90
C ASN A 430 13.86 6.50 -11.51
N ARG A 431 15.09 6.99 -11.34
CA ARG A 431 15.57 7.58 -10.08
C ARG A 431 14.69 8.70 -9.50
N LYS A 432 13.80 9.32 -10.28
CA LYS A 432 12.91 10.36 -9.78
C LYS A 432 11.74 9.80 -8.97
N ILE A 433 11.38 8.52 -9.19
CA ILE A 433 10.27 7.84 -8.52
C ILE A 433 8.95 8.64 -8.63
N ASP A 434 8.61 9.04 -9.85
CA ASP A 434 7.33 9.66 -10.18
C ASP A 434 6.25 8.58 -10.26
N LEU A 435 5.56 8.33 -9.14
CA LEU A 435 4.68 7.17 -8.98
C LEU A 435 3.43 7.29 -9.86
N LYS A 436 3.04 8.49 -10.28
CA LYS A 436 1.92 8.72 -11.23
C LYS A 436 2.12 7.92 -12.52
N LYS A 437 3.37 7.70 -12.94
CA LYS A 437 3.71 6.91 -14.14
C LYS A 437 3.40 5.42 -14.02
N LEU A 438 3.04 4.92 -12.85
CA LEU A 438 2.57 3.55 -12.70
C LEU A 438 1.20 3.35 -13.35
N GLY A 439 0.45 4.42 -13.61
CA GLY A 439 -0.85 4.38 -14.31
C GLY A 439 -2.01 3.97 -13.41
N ASN A 440 -1.81 3.78 -12.11
CA ASN A 440 -2.85 3.60 -11.13
C ASN A 440 -2.34 4.10 -9.75
N THR A 441 -2.87 5.24 -9.30
CA THR A 441 -2.44 5.88 -8.04
C THR A 441 -2.98 5.15 -6.81
N LYS A 442 -4.23 4.67 -6.88
CA LYS A 442 -4.94 4.04 -5.76
C LYS A 442 -4.33 2.73 -5.29
N ILE A 443 -3.99 1.82 -6.20
CA ILE A 443 -3.51 0.47 -5.89
C ILE A 443 -2.00 0.41 -6.07
N LEU A 444 -1.48 0.64 -7.28
CA LEU A 444 -0.06 0.41 -7.57
C LEU A 444 0.84 1.44 -6.91
N SER A 445 0.50 2.73 -6.99
CA SER A 445 1.36 3.78 -6.41
C SER A 445 1.42 3.69 -4.90
N ASN A 446 0.28 3.50 -4.22
CA ASN A 446 0.26 3.23 -2.78
C ASN A 446 1.01 1.96 -2.40
N THR A 447 0.89 0.89 -3.19
CA THR A 447 1.63 -0.35 -2.95
C THR A 447 3.14 -0.14 -3.01
N VAL A 448 3.63 0.50 -4.08
CA VAL A 448 5.05 0.78 -4.27
C VAL A 448 5.56 1.76 -3.20
N PHE A 449 4.78 2.79 -2.86
CA PHE A 449 5.09 3.71 -1.77
C PHE A 449 5.28 2.97 -0.43
N ASN A 450 4.35 2.09 -0.07
CA ASN A 450 4.45 1.28 1.16
C ASN A 450 5.65 0.34 1.15
N MET A 451 5.99 -0.27 0.00
CA MET A 451 7.21 -1.08 -0.12
C MET A 451 8.47 -0.23 0.09
N ILE A 452 8.54 0.96 -0.50
CA ILE A 452 9.67 1.89 -0.30
C ILE A 452 9.78 2.27 1.18
N PHE A 453 8.67 2.61 1.84
CA PHE A 453 8.66 2.99 3.25
C PHE A 453 9.08 1.84 4.17
N GLU A 454 8.55 0.64 3.94
CA GLU A 454 8.92 -0.55 4.69
C GLU A 454 10.42 -0.86 4.54
N SER A 455 10.95 -0.72 3.33
CA SER A 455 12.37 -0.90 3.08
C SER A 455 13.25 0.14 3.77
N ILE A 456 12.81 1.40 3.84
CA ILE A 456 13.49 2.44 4.63
C ILE A 456 13.47 2.05 6.12
N ARG A 457 12.34 1.52 6.62
CA ARG A 457 12.23 1.03 8.00
C ARG A 457 13.21 -0.10 8.27
N ILE A 458 13.28 -1.11 7.40
CA ILE A 458 14.20 -2.25 7.51
C ILE A 458 15.66 -1.78 7.47
N TYR A 459 15.99 -0.89 6.53
CA TYR A 459 17.35 -0.38 6.37
C TYR A 459 17.85 0.40 7.60
N ASN A 460 16.94 1.05 8.32
CA ASN A 460 17.23 1.78 9.55
C ASN A 460 16.96 0.96 10.83
N ASP A 461 16.56 -0.31 10.71
CA ASP A 461 16.32 -1.17 11.87
C ASP A 461 17.63 -1.47 12.61
N SER A 462 17.55 -1.48 13.94
CA SER A 462 18.71 -1.70 14.80
C SER A 462 19.38 -3.07 14.56
N SER A 463 18.61 -4.10 14.23
CA SER A 463 19.11 -5.45 13.95
C SER A 463 19.83 -5.47 12.60
N PHE A 464 19.23 -4.85 11.58
CA PHE A 464 19.86 -4.72 10.26
C PHE A 464 21.18 -3.95 10.34
N ILE A 465 21.18 -2.78 11.00
CA ILE A 465 22.39 -1.97 11.23
C ILE A 465 23.48 -2.78 11.94
N LYS A 466 23.10 -3.59 12.94
CA LYS A 466 24.04 -4.45 13.67
C LYS A 466 24.68 -5.50 12.77
N GLU A 467 23.91 -6.17 11.91
CA GLU A 467 24.44 -7.17 10.98
C GLU A 467 25.33 -6.52 9.90
N ILE A 468 24.92 -5.37 9.35
CA ILE A 468 25.76 -4.59 8.43
C ILE A 468 27.10 -4.22 9.06
N ASN A 469 27.08 -3.74 10.31
CA ASN A 469 28.31 -3.37 11.02
C ASN A 469 29.22 -4.58 11.28
N LYS A 470 28.67 -5.79 11.47
CA LYS A 470 29.47 -7.03 11.54
C LYS A 470 30.10 -7.36 10.20
N ILE A 471 29.37 -7.23 9.09
CA ILE A 471 29.92 -7.42 7.73
C ILE A 471 31.08 -6.44 7.54
N ILE A 472 30.85 -5.13 7.71
CA ILE A 472 31.89 -4.09 7.56
C ILE A 472 33.11 -4.40 8.44
N SER A 473 32.91 -4.75 9.71
CA SER A 473 34.01 -5.08 10.64
C SER A 473 34.81 -6.30 10.17
N SER A 474 34.13 -7.32 9.64
CA SER A 474 34.78 -8.54 9.13
C SER A 474 35.66 -8.23 7.92
N TYR A 475 35.17 -7.40 7.00
CA TYR A 475 35.93 -6.96 5.83
C TYR A 475 37.07 -6.00 6.18
N LEU A 476 36.91 -5.15 7.19
CA LEU A 476 38.02 -4.34 7.71
C LEU A 476 39.16 -5.21 8.28
N ILE A 477 38.83 -6.32 8.95
CA ILE A 477 39.81 -7.27 9.47
C ILE A 477 40.46 -8.07 8.32
N GLN A 478 39.66 -8.60 7.40
CA GLN A 478 40.13 -9.38 6.25
C GLN A 478 41.09 -8.57 5.37
N TYR A 479 40.83 -7.26 5.21
CA TYR A 479 41.62 -6.36 4.37
C TYR A 479 42.45 -5.36 5.16
N LYS A 480 42.86 -5.74 6.38
CA LYS A 480 43.68 -4.88 7.25
C LYS A 480 44.98 -4.44 6.58
N ASP A 481 45.59 -5.30 5.75
CA ASP A 481 46.90 -5.08 5.13
C ASP A 481 46.83 -4.38 3.75
N LEU A 482 45.63 -4.22 3.17
CA LEU A 482 45.47 -3.48 1.91
C LEU A 482 45.58 -1.97 2.13
N SER A 483 46.01 -1.20 1.12
CA SER A 483 45.80 0.25 1.13
C SER A 483 44.30 0.58 0.94
N ALA A 484 43.89 1.83 1.21
CA ALA A 484 42.52 2.27 0.96
C ALA A 484 42.17 2.19 -0.54
N ASP A 485 43.08 2.60 -1.42
CA ASP A 485 42.85 2.57 -2.86
C ASP A 485 42.74 1.13 -3.39
N ALA A 486 43.59 0.21 -2.92
CA ALA A 486 43.51 -1.19 -3.27
C ALA A 486 42.21 -1.86 -2.75
N LEU A 487 41.71 -1.42 -1.59
CA LEU A 487 40.40 -1.84 -1.09
C LEU A 487 39.30 -1.35 -2.03
N TYR A 488 39.31 -0.07 -2.41
CA TYR A 488 38.32 0.49 -3.35
C TYR A 488 38.32 -0.21 -4.71
N ASP A 489 39.48 -0.54 -5.26
CA ASP A 489 39.58 -1.34 -6.48
C ASP A 489 38.91 -2.72 -6.31
N LYS A 490 39.09 -3.35 -5.15
CA LYS A 490 38.58 -4.70 -4.87
C LYS A 490 37.10 -4.76 -4.55
N VAL A 491 36.53 -3.79 -3.82
CA VAL A 491 35.13 -3.83 -3.37
C VAL A 491 34.26 -2.74 -4.00
N GLY A 492 34.86 -1.59 -4.32
CA GLY A 492 34.17 -0.45 -4.91
C GLY A 492 33.92 -0.62 -6.40
N LYS A 493 34.98 -0.90 -7.18
CA LYS A 493 34.89 -1.06 -8.64
C LYS A 493 34.29 -2.40 -9.06
N ASP A 494 34.61 -3.48 -8.37
CA ASP A 494 34.07 -4.81 -8.66
C ASP A 494 32.62 -4.94 -8.16
N LYS A 495 31.67 -4.90 -9.10
CA LYS A 495 30.22 -5.06 -8.86
C LYS A 495 29.83 -6.45 -8.36
N ASN A 496 30.71 -7.43 -8.53
CA ASN A 496 30.53 -8.83 -8.12
C ASN A 496 31.34 -9.21 -6.87
N SER A 497 31.96 -8.24 -6.20
CA SER A 497 32.73 -8.51 -5.00
C SER A 497 31.89 -9.16 -3.90
N ASP A 498 32.52 -10.03 -3.11
CA ASP A 498 31.88 -10.73 -1.98
C ASP A 498 31.21 -9.75 -1.00
N PHE A 499 31.82 -8.57 -0.78
CA PHE A 499 31.22 -7.54 0.07
C PHE A 499 29.87 -7.09 -0.47
N ARG A 500 29.77 -6.75 -1.76
CA ARG A 500 28.49 -6.35 -2.38
C ARG A 500 27.49 -7.50 -2.37
N HIS A 501 27.95 -8.73 -2.56
CA HIS A 501 27.11 -9.92 -2.46
C HIS A 501 26.50 -10.06 -1.05
N ASP A 502 27.29 -9.93 0.01
CA ASP A 502 26.82 -10.04 1.40
C ASP A 502 25.80 -8.94 1.75
N ILE A 503 26.02 -7.70 1.26
CA ILE A 503 25.06 -6.60 1.43
C ILE A 503 23.75 -6.89 0.69
N LYS A 504 23.80 -7.35 -0.57
CA LYS A 504 22.61 -7.74 -1.35
C LYS A 504 21.84 -8.84 -0.63
N TYR A 505 22.53 -9.88 -0.21
CA TYR A 505 21.95 -11.02 0.49
C TYR A 505 21.25 -10.59 1.78
N LEU A 506 21.93 -9.79 2.63
CA LEU A 506 21.36 -9.33 3.89
C LEU A 506 20.09 -8.48 3.68
N LEU A 507 20.12 -7.55 2.73
CA LEU A 507 18.96 -6.71 2.43
C LEU A 507 17.79 -7.53 1.90
N LEU A 508 18.01 -8.38 0.89
CA LEU A 508 16.95 -9.16 0.26
C LEU A 508 16.36 -10.20 1.22
N SER A 509 17.18 -10.82 2.07
CA SER A 509 16.71 -11.75 3.11
C SER A 509 15.91 -11.05 4.21
N SER A 510 16.30 -9.81 4.56
CA SER A 510 15.51 -8.98 5.47
C SER A 510 14.14 -8.65 4.89
N HIS A 511 14.05 -8.29 3.61
CA HIS A 511 12.77 -8.15 2.92
C HIS A 511 11.96 -9.46 2.90
N PHE A 512 12.61 -10.58 2.60
CA PHE A 512 11.95 -11.89 2.55
C PHE A 512 11.27 -12.26 3.87
N SER A 513 11.87 -11.90 4.99
CA SER A 513 11.33 -12.13 6.33
C SER A 513 10.35 -11.07 6.83
N SER A 514 10.12 -10.00 6.06
CA SER A 514 9.29 -8.86 6.44
C SER A 514 7.87 -8.92 5.86
N TYR A 515 6.97 -8.15 6.48
CA TYR A 515 5.56 -8.13 6.14
C TYR A 515 5.02 -6.70 6.10
N ILE A 516 4.18 -6.41 5.11
CA ILE A 516 3.40 -5.18 4.99
C ILE A 516 1.93 -5.59 5.15
N ASN A 517 1.24 -5.07 6.16
CA ASN A 517 -0.16 -5.41 6.44
C ASN A 517 -0.42 -6.93 6.47
N ARG A 518 0.45 -7.70 7.13
CA ARG A 518 0.43 -9.17 7.24
C ARG A 518 0.61 -9.93 5.92
N ILE A 519 0.94 -9.25 4.84
CA ILE A 519 1.32 -9.84 3.56
C ILE A 519 2.85 -9.83 3.48
N ASN A 520 3.46 -10.93 3.07
CA ASN A 520 4.90 -10.98 2.84
C ASN A 520 5.31 -9.86 1.87
N PHE A 521 6.40 -9.14 2.19
CA PHE A 521 6.86 -7.97 1.43
C PHE A 521 6.86 -8.20 -0.09
N TRP A 522 7.38 -9.34 -0.53
CA TRP A 522 7.52 -9.64 -1.95
C TRP A 522 6.20 -10.00 -2.65
N ASN A 523 5.28 -10.61 -1.90
CA ASN A 523 3.94 -10.94 -2.39
C ASN A 523 2.99 -9.73 -2.40
N TYR A 524 3.38 -8.62 -1.78
CA TYR A 524 2.55 -7.43 -1.64
C TYR A 524 2.23 -6.80 -3.01
N LEU A 525 3.25 -6.62 -3.86
CA LEU A 525 3.07 -6.12 -5.23
C LEU A 525 2.27 -7.10 -6.12
N SER A 526 2.51 -8.40 -5.99
CA SER A 526 1.77 -9.43 -6.75
C SER A 526 0.27 -9.39 -6.43
N ARG A 527 -0.10 -9.20 -5.16
CA ARG A 527 -1.49 -9.02 -4.75
C ARG A 527 -2.10 -7.74 -5.29
N ALA A 528 -1.36 -6.64 -5.29
CA ALA A 528 -1.82 -5.39 -5.87
C ALA A 528 -2.07 -5.52 -7.39
N TYR A 529 -1.21 -6.23 -8.11
CA TYR A 529 -1.47 -6.55 -9.52
C TYR A 529 -2.69 -7.46 -9.71
N GLN A 530 -2.95 -8.42 -8.82
CA GLN A 530 -4.14 -9.26 -8.88
C GLN A 530 -5.43 -8.45 -8.63
N GLU A 531 -5.39 -7.53 -7.66
CA GLU A 531 -6.51 -6.62 -7.39
C GLU A 531 -6.79 -5.73 -8.61
N LEU A 532 -5.76 -5.10 -9.15
CA LEU A 532 -5.84 -4.29 -10.36
C LEU A 532 -6.35 -5.11 -11.56
N PHE A 533 -5.89 -6.36 -11.70
CA PHE A 533 -6.34 -7.27 -12.76
C PHE A 533 -7.85 -7.51 -12.67
N ASN A 534 -8.38 -7.74 -11.47
CA ASN A 534 -9.80 -7.98 -11.27
C ASN A 534 -10.64 -6.74 -11.62
N GLU A 535 -10.21 -5.54 -11.21
CA GLU A 535 -10.86 -4.28 -11.61
C GLU A 535 -10.81 -4.08 -13.13
N TYR A 536 -9.67 -4.37 -13.73
CA TYR A 536 -9.45 -4.19 -15.15
C TYR A 536 -10.26 -5.18 -16.03
N VAL A 537 -10.44 -6.42 -15.60
CA VAL A 537 -11.32 -7.38 -16.28
C VAL A 537 -12.76 -6.89 -16.28
N SER A 538 -13.26 -6.40 -15.14
CA SER A 538 -14.61 -5.82 -15.04
C SER A 538 -14.79 -4.62 -15.99
N PHE A 539 -13.77 -3.76 -16.08
CA PHE A 539 -13.75 -2.65 -17.03
C PHE A 539 -13.83 -3.10 -18.49
N ILE A 540 -13.03 -4.11 -18.88
CA ILE A 540 -13.05 -4.67 -20.25
C ILE A 540 -14.42 -5.28 -20.55
N ASP A 541 -14.98 -6.07 -19.65
CA ASP A 541 -16.26 -6.74 -19.87
C ASP A 541 -17.40 -5.73 -20.04
N THR A 542 -17.39 -4.66 -19.25
CA THR A 542 -18.36 -3.56 -19.36
C THR A 542 -18.26 -2.82 -20.70
N ASN A 543 -17.06 -2.67 -21.25
CA ASN A 543 -16.78 -1.87 -22.46
C ASN A 543 -16.50 -2.71 -23.70
N LYS A 544 -16.74 -4.02 -23.64
CA LYS A 544 -16.27 -5.02 -24.62
C LYS A 544 -16.62 -4.66 -26.06
N ASP A 545 -17.86 -4.28 -26.32
CA ASP A 545 -18.34 -3.97 -27.66
C ASP A 545 -17.66 -2.73 -28.27
N VAL A 546 -17.36 -1.73 -27.45
CA VAL A 546 -16.69 -0.50 -27.91
C VAL A 546 -15.21 -0.76 -28.14
N ILE A 547 -14.55 -1.48 -27.23
CA ILE A 547 -13.14 -1.85 -27.35
C ILE A 547 -12.92 -2.68 -28.63
N VAL A 548 -13.73 -3.71 -28.84
CA VAL A 548 -13.64 -4.56 -30.04
C VAL A 548 -13.88 -3.72 -31.30
N TYR A 549 -14.89 -2.84 -31.30
CA TYR A 549 -15.14 -1.94 -32.43
C TYR A 549 -13.94 -1.05 -32.75
N ASN A 550 -13.26 -0.51 -31.73
CA ASN A 550 -12.11 0.39 -31.91
C ASN A 550 -10.86 -0.36 -32.38
N ILE A 551 -10.60 -1.55 -31.85
CA ILE A 551 -9.53 -2.46 -32.34
C ILE A 551 -9.76 -2.75 -33.81
N ASP A 552 -10.98 -3.18 -34.17
CA ASP A 552 -11.36 -3.44 -35.55
C ASP A 552 -11.12 -2.19 -36.39
N LYS A 553 -11.58 -1.01 -35.95
CA LYS A 553 -11.46 0.21 -36.75
C LYS A 553 -10.02 0.67 -36.97
N ILE A 554 -9.15 0.59 -35.96
CA ILE A 554 -7.75 1.04 -36.02
C ILE A 554 -6.88 0.02 -36.76
N ILE A 555 -7.01 -1.26 -36.44
CA ILE A 555 -6.15 -2.33 -36.98
C ILE A 555 -6.61 -2.72 -38.39
N ILE A 556 -7.92 -2.81 -38.67
CA ILE A 556 -8.44 -3.23 -39.99
C ILE A 556 -8.27 -2.15 -41.06
N LYS A 557 -8.19 -0.86 -40.70
CA LYS A 557 -7.93 0.22 -41.68
C LYS A 557 -6.48 0.19 -42.19
N ASN A 558 -5.55 -0.33 -41.37
CA ASN A 558 -4.12 -0.37 -41.67
C ASN A 558 -3.61 -1.73 -42.18
N ASP A 559 -4.37 -2.82 -42.02
CA ASP A 559 -3.96 -4.16 -42.45
C ASP A 559 -4.98 -4.81 -43.43
N LYS A 560 -4.54 -5.08 -44.67
CA LYS A 560 -5.42 -5.45 -45.81
C LYS A 560 -5.86 -6.93 -45.82
N ALA A 561 -5.38 -7.77 -44.91
CA ALA A 561 -5.64 -9.21 -44.93
C ALA A 561 -6.87 -9.64 -44.11
N LYS A 562 -7.91 -10.19 -44.77
CA LYS A 562 -9.15 -10.67 -44.12
C LYS A 562 -8.94 -11.84 -43.13
N ALA A 563 -7.86 -12.61 -43.23
CA ALA A 563 -7.58 -13.76 -42.37
C ALA A 563 -7.10 -13.39 -40.95
N GLN A 564 -6.54 -12.19 -40.77
CA GLN A 564 -6.04 -11.69 -39.48
C GLN A 564 -7.19 -11.30 -38.51
N LYS A 565 -8.36 -10.96 -39.07
CA LYS A 565 -9.49 -10.32 -38.36
C LYS A 565 -10.13 -11.16 -37.26
N ALA A 566 -10.15 -12.49 -37.39
CA ALA A 566 -10.66 -13.38 -36.34
C ALA A 566 -9.63 -13.64 -35.24
N GLN A 567 -8.33 -13.55 -35.57
CA GLN A 567 -7.24 -13.75 -34.61
C GLN A 567 -7.08 -12.57 -33.64
N ASP A 568 -7.44 -11.36 -34.07
CA ASP A 568 -7.30 -10.14 -33.27
C ASP A 568 -8.28 -10.05 -32.10
N LYS A 569 -9.53 -10.52 -32.28
CA LYS A 569 -10.53 -10.59 -31.19
C LYS A 569 -10.14 -11.64 -30.13
N GLU A 570 -9.65 -12.80 -30.56
CA GLU A 570 -9.11 -13.82 -29.64
C GLU A 570 -7.83 -13.35 -28.95
N LYS A 571 -7.09 -12.40 -29.53
CA LYS A 571 -5.82 -11.91 -28.99
C LYS A 571 -5.99 -11.27 -27.62
N ILE A 572 -7.01 -10.42 -27.44
CA ILE A 572 -7.27 -9.76 -26.15
C ILE A 572 -7.64 -10.77 -25.06
N GLU A 573 -8.51 -11.75 -25.37
CA GLU A 573 -8.86 -12.79 -24.39
C GLU A 573 -7.66 -13.68 -24.03
N LYS A 574 -6.79 -14.00 -25.00
CA LYS A 574 -5.53 -14.73 -24.75
C LYS A 574 -4.56 -13.91 -23.92
N VAL A 575 -4.45 -12.61 -24.19
CA VAL A 575 -3.65 -11.65 -23.42
C VAL A 575 -4.11 -11.56 -21.97
N ILE A 576 -5.42 -11.45 -21.72
CA ILE A 576 -5.98 -11.39 -20.36
C ILE A 576 -5.65 -12.69 -19.60
N ARG A 577 -5.81 -13.85 -20.25
CA ARG A 577 -5.43 -15.14 -19.66
C ARG A 577 -3.93 -15.25 -19.40
N ALA A 578 -3.10 -14.76 -20.32
CA ALA A 578 -1.65 -14.75 -20.16
C ALA A 578 -1.23 -13.83 -19.00
N LEU A 579 -1.80 -12.63 -18.92
CA LEU A 579 -1.55 -11.68 -17.83
C LEU A 579 -1.93 -12.27 -16.47
N ASN A 580 -3.10 -12.91 -16.34
CA ASN A 580 -3.48 -13.59 -15.10
C ASN A 580 -2.45 -14.66 -14.70
N LYS A 581 -1.99 -15.46 -15.66
CA LYS A 581 -0.97 -16.49 -15.40
C LYS A 581 0.38 -15.89 -15.02
N ASP A 582 0.77 -14.77 -15.63
CA ASP A 582 2.02 -14.07 -15.32
C ASP A 582 1.97 -13.43 -13.92
N ILE A 583 0.82 -12.89 -13.49
CA ILE A 583 0.61 -12.41 -12.12
C ILE A 583 0.67 -13.57 -11.12
N ASN A 584 0.02 -14.69 -11.42
CA ASN A 584 0.11 -15.90 -10.58
C ASN A 584 1.54 -16.47 -10.53
N TYR A 585 2.30 -16.38 -11.62
CA TYR A 585 3.71 -16.75 -11.63
C TYR A 585 4.53 -15.81 -10.73
N LEU A 586 4.30 -14.50 -10.81
CA LEU A 586 4.93 -13.51 -9.94
C LEU A 586 4.70 -13.81 -8.44
N PHE A 587 3.51 -14.31 -8.08
CA PHE A 587 3.22 -14.80 -6.73
C PHE A 587 4.00 -16.07 -6.36
N GLY A 588 4.33 -16.92 -7.34
CA GLY A 588 5.01 -18.20 -7.14
C GLY A 588 6.53 -18.12 -6.99
N ILE A 589 7.19 -17.11 -7.58
CA ILE A 589 8.67 -16.98 -7.61
C ILE A 589 9.28 -16.99 -6.20
N ILE A 590 8.56 -16.46 -5.19
CA ILE A 590 9.15 -16.17 -3.87
C ILE A 590 8.66 -17.15 -2.80
N ASN A 591 8.07 -18.29 -3.20
CA ASN A 591 7.59 -19.33 -2.27
C ASN A 591 8.59 -20.48 -2.03
N ILE A 592 9.87 -20.36 -2.40
CA ILE A 592 10.85 -21.46 -2.30
C ILE A 592 12.00 -21.11 -1.34
N SER A 593 12.41 -22.14 -0.60
CA SER A 593 13.11 -22.08 0.70
C SER A 593 14.64 -22.10 0.61
N ASN A 594 15.26 -21.60 -0.46
CA ASN A 594 16.71 -21.59 -0.58
C ASN A 594 17.30 -20.18 -0.44
N PRO A 595 17.73 -19.77 0.77
CA PRO A 595 18.41 -18.49 0.96
C PRO A 595 19.58 -18.26 -0.01
N ALA A 596 20.27 -19.33 -0.45
CA ALA A 596 21.42 -19.22 -1.36
C ALA A 596 21.07 -18.69 -2.76
N GLU A 597 19.80 -18.71 -3.18
CA GLU A 597 19.36 -18.29 -4.52
C GLU A 597 18.63 -16.94 -4.52
N ILE A 598 18.54 -16.26 -3.36
CA ILE A 598 17.71 -15.07 -3.18
C ILE A 598 18.05 -13.92 -4.14
N ILE A 599 19.31 -13.78 -4.56
CA ILE A 599 19.74 -12.74 -5.50
C ILE A 599 19.24 -13.05 -6.92
N SER A 600 19.37 -14.31 -7.37
CA SER A 600 18.85 -14.73 -8.68
C SER A 600 17.32 -14.71 -8.72
N GLU A 601 16.67 -15.12 -7.63
CA GLU A 601 15.20 -15.04 -7.50
C GLU A 601 14.72 -13.59 -7.55
N TYR A 602 15.46 -12.65 -6.96
CA TYR A 602 15.16 -11.24 -7.06
C TYR A 602 15.27 -10.71 -8.50
N ASP A 603 16.34 -11.06 -9.23
CA ASP A 603 16.47 -10.65 -10.64
C ASP A 603 15.35 -11.27 -11.51
N GLU A 604 14.94 -12.52 -11.23
CA GLU A 604 13.78 -13.15 -11.88
C GLU A 604 12.48 -12.42 -11.53
N TYR A 605 12.25 -12.12 -10.26
CA TYR A 605 11.10 -11.36 -9.80
C TYR A 605 11.00 -10.01 -10.51
N LEU A 606 12.08 -9.24 -10.59
CA LEU A 606 12.10 -7.96 -11.30
C LEU A 606 11.79 -8.10 -12.79
N SER A 607 12.31 -9.16 -13.44
CA SER A 607 11.99 -9.46 -14.84
C SER A 607 10.48 -9.69 -15.03
N GLN A 608 9.85 -10.39 -14.08
CA GLN A 608 8.41 -10.64 -14.12
C GLN A 608 7.56 -9.42 -13.77
N VAL A 609 7.98 -8.60 -12.79
CA VAL A 609 7.37 -7.29 -12.53
C VAL A 609 7.36 -6.44 -13.80
N LYS A 610 8.49 -6.37 -14.50
CA LYS A 610 8.62 -5.61 -15.75
C LYS A 610 7.70 -6.11 -16.84
N ARG A 611 7.59 -7.42 -16.99
CA ARG A 611 6.68 -8.04 -17.95
C ARG A 611 5.22 -7.73 -17.63
N VAL A 612 4.78 -7.93 -16.39
CA VAL A 612 3.41 -7.64 -15.94
C VAL A 612 3.07 -6.16 -16.13
N GLN A 613 3.96 -5.26 -15.71
CA GLN A 613 3.76 -3.82 -15.83
C GLN A 613 3.66 -3.35 -17.30
N ASN A 614 4.54 -3.85 -18.17
CA ASN A 614 4.49 -3.54 -19.59
C ASN A 614 3.21 -4.08 -20.24
N GLN A 615 2.80 -5.30 -19.86
CA GLN A 615 1.58 -5.89 -20.37
C GLN A 615 0.35 -5.08 -19.97
N PHE A 616 0.25 -4.62 -18.71
CA PHE A 616 -0.80 -3.71 -18.24
C PHE A 616 -0.82 -2.39 -19.02
N ARG A 617 0.34 -1.74 -19.20
CA ARG A 617 0.45 -0.50 -19.98
C ARG A 617 0.00 -0.66 -21.42
N ASN A 618 0.42 -1.75 -22.07
CA ASN A 618 0.06 -2.04 -23.45
C ASN A 618 -1.45 -2.32 -23.57
N ILE A 619 -2.01 -3.16 -22.70
CA ILE A 619 -3.42 -3.51 -22.78
C ILE A 619 -4.30 -2.31 -22.43
N SER A 620 -3.96 -1.51 -21.42
CA SER A 620 -4.67 -0.26 -21.10
C SER A 620 -4.64 0.72 -22.27
N THR A 621 -3.50 0.89 -22.94
CA THR A 621 -3.42 1.77 -24.13
C THR A 621 -4.42 1.32 -25.21
N VAL A 622 -4.57 0.02 -25.40
CA VAL A 622 -5.50 -0.57 -26.39
C VAL A 622 -6.97 -0.47 -25.96
N THR A 623 -7.28 -0.44 -24.66
CA THR A 623 -8.67 -0.49 -24.14
C THR A 623 -9.17 0.84 -23.60
N SER A 624 -8.29 1.83 -23.40
CA SER A 624 -8.59 3.13 -22.79
C SER A 624 -9.63 3.97 -23.55
N ILE A 625 -9.85 3.70 -24.84
CA ILE A 625 -10.82 4.43 -25.66
C ILE A 625 -12.21 3.79 -25.52
N THR A 626 -13.03 4.35 -24.63
CA THR A 626 -14.39 3.87 -24.30
C THR A 626 -15.50 4.49 -25.16
N LYS A 627 -15.16 5.36 -26.12
CA LYS A 627 -16.08 5.86 -27.16
C LYS A 627 -15.79 5.18 -28.50
N LYS A 628 -16.82 4.89 -29.30
CA LYS A 628 -16.61 4.38 -30.67
C LYS A 628 -15.93 5.46 -31.51
N LEU A 629 -14.75 5.16 -32.03
CA LEU A 629 -14.00 6.08 -32.88
C LEU A 629 -14.71 6.30 -34.21
N THR A 630 -14.63 7.50 -34.77
CA THR A 630 -15.12 7.86 -36.10
C THR A 630 -13.98 7.87 -37.12
N ASN A 631 -14.28 8.07 -38.41
CA ASN A 631 -13.22 8.21 -39.41
C ASN A 631 -12.46 9.54 -39.29
N GLU A 632 -13.11 10.55 -38.73
CA GLU A 632 -12.58 11.89 -38.47
C GLU A 632 -11.63 11.89 -37.25
N ASP A 633 -11.98 11.15 -36.19
CA ASP A 633 -11.06 10.93 -35.05
C ASP A 633 -9.72 10.34 -35.54
N LEU A 634 -9.76 9.36 -36.45
CA LEU A 634 -8.57 8.68 -36.96
C LEU A 634 -7.71 9.55 -37.90
N SER A 635 -8.30 10.51 -38.61
CA SER A 635 -7.55 11.42 -39.48
C SER A 635 -6.90 12.58 -38.72
N ASN A 636 -7.46 12.96 -37.57
CA ASN A 636 -6.99 14.11 -36.79
C ASN A 636 -5.99 13.71 -35.67
N SER A 637 -5.76 12.40 -35.45
CA SER A 637 -4.93 11.91 -34.34
C SER A 637 -3.93 10.81 -34.75
N GLU A 638 -2.98 11.16 -35.64
CA GLU A 638 -1.94 10.23 -36.11
C GLU A 638 -1.14 9.60 -34.95
N ASN A 639 -0.89 10.37 -33.88
CA ASN A 639 -0.20 9.93 -32.67
C ASN A 639 -0.98 8.87 -31.87
N ILE A 640 -2.33 8.97 -31.79
CA ILE A 640 -3.16 7.97 -31.10
C ILE A 640 -3.14 6.64 -31.85
N THR A 641 -3.25 6.69 -33.18
CA THR A 641 -3.25 5.50 -34.04
C THR A 641 -1.91 4.77 -33.95
N GLN A 642 -0.80 5.50 -33.93
CA GLN A 642 0.54 4.93 -33.80
C GLN A 642 0.74 4.28 -32.43
N ARG A 643 0.44 4.99 -31.33
CA ARG A 643 0.55 4.46 -29.95
C ARG A 643 -0.31 3.22 -29.74
N PHE A 644 -1.55 3.24 -30.23
CA PHE A 644 -2.46 2.10 -30.17
C PHE A 644 -1.90 0.89 -30.92
N THR A 645 -1.43 1.10 -32.15
CA THR A 645 -0.90 0.02 -33.00
C THR A 645 0.36 -0.60 -32.39
N GLU A 646 1.25 0.23 -31.84
CA GLU A 646 2.46 -0.23 -31.16
C GLU A 646 2.13 -1.02 -29.89
N ALA A 647 1.25 -0.50 -29.03
CA ALA A 647 0.79 -1.20 -27.85
C ALA A 647 0.13 -2.54 -28.19
N PHE A 648 -0.73 -2.59 -29.22
CA PHE A 648 -1.39 -3.82 -29.68
C PHE A 648 -0.40 -4.85 -30.22
N ARG A 649 0.67 -4.43 -30.91
CA ARG A 649 1.74 -5.32 -31.39
C ARG A 649 2.56 -5.90 -30.25
N ASN A 650 2.82 -5.11 -29.21
CA ASN A 650 3.62 -5.50 -28.05
C ASN A 650 2.84 -6.34 -27.01
N LEU A 651 1.56 -6.63 -27.25
CA LEU A 651 0.78 -7.53 -26.40
C LEU A 651 1.28 -8.99 -26.50
N GLU A 652 1.70 -9.54 -25.37
CA GLU A 652 2.11 -10.94 -25.26
C GLU A 652 0.90 -11.87 -25.03
N ILE A 653 0.71 -12.87 -25.89
CA ILE A 653 -0.40 -13.85 -25.78
C ILE A 653 -0.02 -15.14 -25.06
N ASN A 654 1.28 -15.40 -24.89
CA ASN A 654 1.79 -16.62 -24.28
C ASN A 654 2.29 -16.28 -22.88
N PRO A 655 1.78 -16.93 -21.81
CA PRO A 655 2.30 -16.73 -20.47
C PRO A 655 3.75 -17.20 -20.36
N VAL A 656 4.43 -16.76 -19.30
CA VAL A 656 5.75 -17.27 -18.94
C VAL A 656 5.69 -18.79 -18.81
N LYS A 657 6.67 -19.48 -19.39
CA LYS A 657 6.81 -20.92 -19.19
C LYS A 657 7.25 -21.16 -17.76
N GLN A 658 6.31 -21.61 -16.93
CA GLN A 658 6.63 -22.11 -15.60
C GLN A 658 7.64 -23.27 -15.72
N PRO A 659 8.60 -23.39 -14.79
CA PRO A 659 9.51 -24.52 -14.76
C PRO A 659 8.71 -25.82 -14.81
N LYS A 660 8.98 -26.69 -15.79
CA LYS A 660 8.29 -27.98 -15.94
C LYS A 660 8.55 -28.93 -14.75
N SER A 661 9.44 -28.58 -13.82
CA SER A 661 9.82 -29.37 -12.65
C SER A 661 8.63 -29.65 -11.74
N ASP A 662 7.75 -28.69 -11.51
CA ASP A 662 6.74 -28.81 -10.45
C ASP A 662 5.56 -29.67 -10.88
N LEU A 663 5.14 -29.53 -12.14
CA LEU A 663 4.14 -30.42 -12.76
C LEU A 663 4.66 -31.85 -12.90
N PHE A 664 5.94 -32.00 -13.20
CA PHE A 664 6.61 -33.31 -13.25
C PHE A 664 6.68 -33.96 -11.87
N LEU A 665 6.99 -33.20 -10.82
CA LEU A 665 7.03 -33.65 -9.43
C LEU A 665 5.65 -34.03 -8.91
N LEU A 666 4.62 -33.23 -9.17
CA LEU A 666 3.23 -33.56 -8.82
C LEU A 666 2.77 -34.87 -9.48
N ARG A 667 3.17 -35.09 -10.73
CA ARG A 667 2.90 -36.34 -11.44
C ARG A 667 3.62 -37.53 -10.82
N ILE A 668 4.89 -37.39 -10.45
CA ILE A 668 5.65 -38.44 -9.76
C ILE A 668 5.03 -38.76 -8.39
N LEU A 669 4.72 -37.75 -7.59
CA LEU A 669 4.06 -37.91 -6.30
C LEU A 669 2.71 -38.59 -6.46
N GLY A 670 1.92 -38.18 -7.46
CA GLY A 670 0.67 -38.83 -7.82
C GLY A 670 0.86 -40.31 -8.11
N TYR A 671 1.84 -40.70 -8.93
CA TYR A 671 2.13 -42.12 -9.20
C TYR A 671 2.58 -42.89 -7.96
N ILE A 672 3.40 -42.30 -7.09
CA ILE A 672 3.85 -42.93 -5.83
C ILE A 672 2.65 -43.18 -4.90
N ILE A 673 1.80 -42.16 -4.70
CA ILE A 673 0.61 -42.25 -3.85
C ILE A 673 -0.39 -43.27 -4.43
N LEU A 674 -0.52 -43.32 -5.76
CA LEU A 674 -1.36 -44.32 -6.44
C LEU A 674 -0.88 -45.74 -6.16
N ALA A 675 0.44 -45.98 -6.26
CA ALA A 675 1.04 -47.28 -5.96
C ALA A 675 0.79 -47.69 -4.50
N VAL A 676 0.94 -46.75 -3.55
CA VAL A 676 0.63 -46.99 -2.12
C VAL A 676 -0.86 -47.28 -1.91
N GLY A 677 -1.75 -46.53 -2.56
CA GLY A 677 -3.20 -46.73 -2.49
C GLY A 677 -3.65 -48.10 -2.99
N ILE A 678 -3.10 -48.55 -4.13
CA ILE A 678 -3.35 -49.88 -4.71
C ILE A 678 -2.82 -50.98 -3.78
N LEU A 679 -1.62 -50.80 -3.22
CA LEU A 679 -1.00 -51.77 -2.32
C LEU A 679 -1.79 -51.91 -1.00
N LEU A 680 -2.28 -50.79 -0.44
CA LEU A 680 -3.20 -50.79 0.69
C LEU A 680 -4.51 -51.52 0.36
N SER A 681 -5.10 -51.29 -0.82
CA SER A 681 -6.31 -51.99 -1.28
C SER A 681 -6.10 -53.50 -1.41
N ALA A 682 -4.94 -53.91 -1.93
CA ALA A 682 -4.58 -55.31 -2.07
C ALA A 682 -4.41 -56.00 -0.71
N ILE A 683 -3.72 -55.35 0.24
CA ILE A 683 -3.53 -55.86 1.60
C ILE A 683 -4.86 -55.99 2.34
N THR A 684 -5.72 -54.97 2.28
CA THR A 684 -7.03 -55.01 2.95
C THR A 684 -7.93 -56.09 2.37
N SER A 685 -7.94 -56.24 1.05
CA SER A 685 -8.66 -57.30 0.35
C SER A 685 -8.15 -58.70 0.72
N ALA A 686 -6.83 -58.90 0.78
CA ALA A 686 -6.23 -60.16 1.20
C ALA A 686 -6.59 -60.51 2.67
N LEU A 687 -6.53 -59.52 3.57
CA LEU A 687 -6.92 -59.70 4.97
C LEU A 687 -8.41 -60.05 5.12
N GLN A 688 -9.28 -59.46 4.30
CA GLN A 688 -10.70 -59.74 4.30
C GLN A 688 -11.00 -61.15 3.78
N ILE A 689 -10.36 -61.57 2.68
CA ILE A 689 -10.50 -62.93 2.13
C ILE A 689 -9.98 -63.98 3.12
N PHE A 690 -8.82 -63.74 3.73
CA PHE A 690 -8.24 -64.66 4.73
C PHE A 690 -9.15 -64.82 5.94
N LYS A 691 -9.74 -63.72 6.43
CA LYS A 691 -10.68 -63.77 7.56
C LYS A 691 -12.01 -64.41 7.20
N TYR A 692 -12.56 -64.13 6.01
CA TYR A 692 -13.80 -64.73 5.55
C TYR A 692 -13.68 -66.27 5.41
N LYS A 693 -12.51 -66.75 4.95
CA LYS A 693 -12.22 -68.19 4.89
C LYS A 693 -12.02 -68.86 6.25
N ARG A 694 -11.50 -68.13 7.26
CA ARG A 694 -11.10 -68.72 8.56
C ARG A 694 -12.16 -68.61 9.66
N ASN A 695 -13.06 -67.60 9.63
CA ASN A 695 -14.09 -67.46 10.66
C ASN A 695 -15.32 -66.69 10.14
N LYS A 696 -16.47 -67.37 9.96
CA LYS A 696 -17.72 -66.76 9.47
C LYS A 696 -18.35 -65.77 10.48
N ASN A 697 -18.04 -65.89 11.78
CA ASN A 697 -18.54 -64.99 12.83
C ASN A 697 -17.44 -63.99 13.28
N THR A 698 -17.16 -63.00 12.44
CA THR A 698 -16.22 -61.92 12.76
C THR A 698 -16.86 -60.82 13.61
N ASN A 699 -16.17 -60.42 14.68
CA ASN A 699 -16.52 -59.33 15.60
C ASN A 699 -16.77 -58.00 14.83
N SER A 700 -17.83 -57.26 15.18
CA SER A 700 -18.27 -56.03 14.49
C SER A 700 -17.18 -54.96 14.40
N LYS A 701 -16.32 -54.85 15.42
CA LYS A 701 -15.19 -53.91 15.45
C LYS A 701 -14.15 -54.17 14.35
N ILE A 702 -13.92 -55.44 14.01
CA ILE A 702 -12.94 -55.83 12.97
C ILE A 702 -13.51 -55.57 11.57
N LYS A 703 -14.83 -55.71 11.38
CA LYS A 703 -15.49 -55.36 10.13
C LYS A 703 -15.44 -53.84 9.90
N ALA A 704 -15.70 -53.05 10.94
CA ALA A 704 -15.59 -51.59 10.89
C ALA A 704 -14.17 -51.12 10.53
N SER A 705 -13.12 -51.72 11.10
CA SER A 705 -11.74 -51.35 10.77
C SER A 705 -11.34 -51.69 9.33
N LEU A 706 -11.85 -52.78 8.76
CA LEU A 706 -11.57 -53.16 7.36
C LEU A 706 -12.30 -52.24 6.37
N VAL A 707 -13.55 -51.86 6.67
CA VAL A 707 -14.31 -50.88 5.87
C VAL A 707 -13.63 -49.51 5.91
N LEU A 708 -13.18 -49.07 7.09
CA LEU A 708 -12.44 -47.81 7.23
C LEU A 708 -11.13 -47.84 6.41
N SER A 709 -10.40 -48.95 6.42
CA SER A 709 -9.18 -49.09 5.63
C SER A 709 -9.43 -49.09 4.12
N TRP A 710 -10.59 -49.59 3.67
CA TRP A 710 -11.03 -49.47 2.28
C TRP A 710 -11.32 -48.02 1.89
N LEU A 711 -11.99 -47.27 2.75
CA LEU A 711 -12.28 -45.85 2.52
C LEU A 711 -11.00 -45.03 2.44
N VAL A 712 -10.03 -45.27 3.32
CA VAL A 712 -8.71 -44.60 3.28
C VAL A 712 -7.97 -44.93 1.97
N SER A 713 -7.96 -46.18 1.54
CA SER A 713 -7.34 -46.59 0.28
C SER A 713 -8.02 -45.94 -0.93
N ALA A 714 -9.36 -45.91 -0.97
CA ALA A 714 -10.12 -45.26 -2.03
C ALA A 714 -9.85 -43.76 -2.11
N LEU A 715 -9.83 -43.07 -0.95
CA LEU A 715 -9.50 -41.65 -0.89
C LEU A 715 -8.07 -41.36 -1.39
N THR A 716 -7.12 -42.21 -1.03
CA THR A 716 -5.72 -42.12 -1.47
C THR A 716 -5.59 -42.28 -3.00
N ILE A 717 -6.37 -43.19 -3.58
CA ILE A 717 -6.44 -43.40 -5.04
C ILE A 717 -7.08 -42.18 -5.73
N ILE A 718 -8.16 -41.61 -5.17
CA ILE A 718 -8.80 -40.42 -5.75
C ILE A 718 -7.83 -39.22 -5.73
N THR A 719 -7.19 -38.96 -4.59
CA THR A 719 -6.21 -37.87 -4.46
C THR A 719 -5.03 -38.04 -5.42
N SER A 720 -4.52 -39.26 -5.60
CA SER A 720 -3.44 -39.51 -6.57
C SER A 720 -3.86 -39.28 -8.02
N ILE A 721 -5.09 -39.66 -8.41
CA ILE A 721 -5.62 -39.38 -9.75
C ILE A 721 -5.71 -37.86 -9.98
N ILE A 722 -6.20 -37.11 -9.01
CA ILE A 722 -6.28 -35.64 -9.08
C ILE A 722 -4.87 -35.04 -9.26
N LEU A 723 -3.88 -35.49 -8.49
CA LEU A 723 -2.49 -35.02 -8.63
C LEU A 723 -1.87 -35.35 -9.99
N ILE A 724 -2.17 -36.51 -10.57
CA ILE A 724 -1.72 -36.90 -11.91
C ILE A 724 -2.39 -36.04 -12.99
N LEU A 725 -3.69 -35.74 -12.85
CA LEU A 725 -4.42 -34.88 -13.78
C LEU A 725 -3.88 -33.45 -13.77
N ILE A 726 -3.67 -32.88 -12.58
CA ILE A 726 -3.03 -31.56 -12.40
C ILE A 726 -1.61 -31.58 -12.99
N GLY A 727 -0.80 -32.60 -12.70
CA GLY A 727 0.56 -32.74 -13.22
C GLY A 727 0.65 -32.92 -14.75
N ASN A 728 -0.42 -33.37 -15.40
CA ASN A 728 -0.52 -33.45 -16.86
C ASN A 728 -1.11 -32.18 -17.50
N GLY A 729 -1.41 -31.14 -16.70
CA GLY A 729 -2.05 -29.91 -17.16
C GLY A 729 -3.53 -30.06 -17.54
N GLY A 730 -4.16 -31.15 -17.06
CA GLY A 730 -5.57 -31.45 -17.25
C GLY A 730 -6.40 -31.04 -16.04
N LEU A 731 -6.36 -29.76 -15.70
CA LEU A 731 -7.33 -28.99 -14.89
C LEU A 731 -6.83 -27.55 -14.78
#